data_AF-A0A8C2BZE5-F1
#
_entry.id   AF-A0A8C2BZE5-F1
#
_cell.length_a   1.000
_cell.length_b   1.000
_cell.length_c   1.000
_cell.angle_alpha   90.00
_cell.angle_beta   90.00
_cell.angle_gamma   90.00
#
_symmetry.space_group_name_H-M   'P 1'
#
loop_
_entity.id
_entity.type
_entity.pdbx_description
1 polymer ?
#
loop_
_entity_poly.entity_id
_entity_poly.type
_entity_poly.pdbx_seq_one_letter_code
_entity_poly.pdbx_strand_id
1 'polypeptide(L)'
;MTVSFSSISSDPCYNYQYLDRPWRANNESGDWICDDSFSWNGWYRLFYYGMNIQMSETCISSFSCNTYYNLWLNGPHPQIEDGVVTREVCAGSYWSSCCYYKSKPIRVKACPDNYYVYELVNPQFWCSGYCTDVNNISQVVSYVSSDNITGSNITLNYEPCNNYNTLDNHWRSTFNYWYLYGYINGLDDTRVEWDGWYRLFINGSSAQMPEWCISYMSCGGFSSLWLGGSHPQLEDGVVTREIYGSHFDQCSYYRSEPIQAKACPGDYYVYKFTRPTVSIPAPVYCAVLFTAPSIDPCYTYTSLDEPWRATNNPYDSSYYSYGMCDFNVEWNGWYRLFYNGQNTQMPDSCVHQGMCGTYEPLWLNGSHPQLGDEVVIRQVCASTWSDCCGYKSHPIRVKACPGNYYVYEFVKTPFCTVYCAGIYIYIYLTTYNLISKNHIIHIDRCVCHLFIHTSYTETLNCTEDEWCGEKNSVYGCLCNENQTRPDSLDFSETCESSSGSMSVSRCQLFEAGFPADVLHLNDPSCKGTVRNGRVELHFDNDEHICGTNLVANGTHFIYSNFILGAPRSEGLISREKILKLSFSCVYPQTQTLSINVEINPLGSVVHKTLPAGEGRYQVRMTPYEDEEFTRPFTGRVDAELDQKMNVEVRVEGVDSRQFASVMDMCWATPVNDPDYSLRWDLIVTECPNPTDDTVELLQNGVSTSSRFSFRMFIFTANSTKLYLHCAAHLCLLSSNRCSTDCNSGHQRRERRSLDFYDSASISMGPLMLSEGNTDKWVPDQVKVSEASCLCASLMLLFIPLMSVLTLF
;
A
#
# COMPACT_ATOMS: atom_id res chain seq x y z
N MET A 1 59.99 13.16 -34.06
CA MET A 1 58.65 12.57 -33.98
C MET A 1 58.12 12.86 -32.59
N THR A 2 57.32 13.91 -32.46
CA THR A 2 56.68 14.30 -31.20
C THR A 2 55.23 13.88 -31.29
N VAL A 3 54.88 12.83 -30.55
CA VAL A 3 53.50 12.36 -30.39
C VAL A 3 52.75 13.40 -29.55
N SER A 4 51.75 14.04 -30.16
CA SER A 4 50.87 14.98 -29.47
C SER A 4 49.92 14.20 -28.56
N PHE A 5 50.04 14.39 -27.24
CA PHE A 5 48.99 14.00 -26.30
C PHE A 5 47.79 14.94 -26.51
N SER A 6 46.78 14.48 -27.25
CA SER A 6 45.45 15.08 -27.19
C SER A 6 44.91 14.94 -25.77
N SER A 7 44.45 16.04 -25.19
CA SER A 7 43.93 16.13 -23.82
C SER A 7 42.89 15.03 -23.54
N ILE A 8 43.18 14.18 -22.54
CA ILE A 8 42.27 13.13 -22.02
C ILE A 8 40.88 13.69 -21.69
N SER A 9 40.80 14.98 -21.32
CA SER A 9 39.58 15.72 -20.99
C SER A 9 38.53 15.83 -22.11
N SER A 10 38.89 15.65 -23.38
CA SER A 10 37.97 15.78 -24.53
C SER A 10 37.61 14.45 -25.18
N ASP A 11 38.19 13.34 -24.73
CA ASP A 11 37.83 12.03 -25.26
C ASP A 11 36.44 11.63 -24.73
N PRO A 12 35.46 11.34 -25.61
CA PRO A 12 34.12 10.96 -25.19
C PRO A 12 34.06 9.66 -24.40
N CYS A 13 35.11 8.83 -24.41
CA CYS A 13 35.21 7.68 -23.52
C CYS A 13 35.42 8.07 -22.05
N TYR A 14 35.86 9.30 -21.75
CA TYR A 14 36.04 9.78 -20.38
C TYR A 14 35.18 11.02 -20.05
N ASN A 15 34.52 11.60 -21.05
CA ASN A 15 33.65 12.76 -20.92
C ASN A 15 32.29 12.46 -21.55
N TYR A 16 31.41 11.83 -20.77
CA TYR A 16 30.05 11.45 -21.16
C TYR A 16 29.07 11.60 -19.99
N GLN A 17 27.78 11.68 -20.31
CA GLN A 17 26.69 11.64 -19.34
C GLN A 17 26.18 10.21 -19.16
N TYR A 18 25.86 9.86 -17.91
CA TYR A 18 25.24 8.58 -17.57
C TYR A 18 23.75 8.61 -17.95
N LEU A 19 23.29 7.59 -18.68
CA LEU A 19 21.89 7.43 -19.06
C LEU A 19 21.41 6.04 -18.64
N ASP A 20 21.08 5.91 -17.35
CA ASP A 20 20.48 4.69 -16.76
C ASP A 20 18.95 4.82 -16.79
N ARG A 21 18.35 4.30 -17.85
CA ARG A 21 16.91 4.42 -18.10
C ARG A 21 16.36 3.06 -18.53
N PRO A 22 16.04 2.18 -17.57
CA PRO A 22 15.59 0.82 -17.83
C PRO A 22 14.40 0.72 -18.80
N TRP A 23 13.49 1.70 -18.78
CA TRP A 23 12.33 1.76 -19.70
C TRP A 23 12.71 1.73 -21.20
N ARG A 24 13.96 2.02 -21.56
CA ARG A 24 14.49 1.97 -22.94
C ARG A 24 14.80 0.54 -23.42
N ALA A 25 14.69 -0.45 -22.56
CA ALA A 25 15.05 -1.81 -22.87
C ALA A 25 14.01 -2.46 -23.80
N ASN A 26 14.48 -3.29 -24.73
CA ASN A 26 13.64 -3.95 -25.74
C ASN A 26 12.62 -4.95 -25.17
N ASN A 27 12.72 -5.30 -23.89
CA ASN A 27 11.73 -6.11 -23.15
C ASN A 27 10.67 -5.27 -22.42
N GLU A 28 10.77 -3.94 -22.41
CA GLU A 28 9.80 -3.04 -21.76
C GLU A 28 8.75 -2.55 -22.79
N SER A 29 7.48 -2.41 -22.39
CA SER A 29 6.39 -1.96 -23.27
C SER A 29 5.17 -1.45 -22.48
N GLY A 30 4.41 -0.51 -23.06
CA GLY A 30 3.12 -0.04 -22.52
C GLY A 30 3.01 1.44 -22.17
N ASP A 31 4.14 2.15 -22.02
CA ASP A 31 4.13 3.46 -21.32
C ASP A 31 4.22 4.71 -22.23
N TRP A 32 4.50 4.54 -23.53
CA TRP A 32 4.62 5.64 -24.52
C TRP A 32 5.58 6.77 -24.09
N ILE A 33 6.72 6.39 -23.54
CA ILE A 33 7.81 7.23 -23.07
C ILE A 33 8.77 7.51 -24.23
N CYS A 34 8.93 8.78 -24.59
CA CYS A 34 9.60 9.22 -25.80
C CYS A 34 10.84 10.11 -25.52
N ASP A 35 11.80 10.13 -26.47
CA ASP A 35 13.04 10.91 -26.44
C ASP A 35 12.99 12.28 -27.16
N ASP A 36 11.87 12.59 -27.81
CA ASP A 36 11.65 13.83 -28.57
C ASP A 36 11.78 15.10 -27.71
N SER A 37 11.49 14.96 -26.41
CA SER A 37 11.57 16.03 -25.41
C SER A 37 12.88 16.06 -24.62
N PHE A 38 13.77 15.10 -24.82
CA PHE A 38 15.04 15.05 -24.13
C PHE A 38 16.03 16.05 -24.75
N SER A 39 16.70 16.83 -23.90
CA SER A 39 17.75 17.75 -24.36
C SER A 39 19.06 16.99 -24.58
N TRP A 40 19.32 16.66 -25.84
CA TRP A 40 20.52 15.95 -26.26
C TRP A 40 21.70 16.92 -26.40
N ASN A 41 22.72 16.77 -25.57
CA ASN A 41 23.96 17.54 -25.63
C ASN A 41 25.14 16.70 -25.11
N GLY A 42 26.10 16.43 -26.01
CA GLY A 42 27.31 15.68 -25.69
C GLY A 42 27.17 14.16 -25.90
N TRP A 43 28.05 13.42 -25.25
CA TRP A 43 28.14 11.96 -25.36
C TRP A 43 27.44 11.27 -24.20
N TYR A 44 26.81 10.14 -24.47
CA TYR A 44 26.05 9.37 -23.49
C TYR A 44 26.57 7.94 -23.42
N ARG A 45 26.60 7.40 -22.20
CA ARG A 45 26.78 5.97 -21.94
C ARG A 45 25.47 5.40 -21.41
N LEU A 46 25.02 4.31 -22.01
CA LEU A 46 23.74 3.69 -21.71
C LEU A 46 23.90 2.66 -20.60
N PHE A 47 22.95 2.63 -19.65
CA PHE A 47 22.93 1.68 -18.55
C PHE A 47 21.53 1.06 -18.35
N TYR A 48 21.51 -0.12 -17.75
CA TYR A 48 20.32 -0.84 -17.31
C TYR A 48 20.54 -1.31 -15.87
N TYR A 49 19.96 -0.61 -14.89
CA TYR A 49 20.19 -0.85 -13.46
C TYR A 49 21.67 -0.79 -13.09
N GLY A 50 22.37 0.24 -13.57
CA GLY A 50 23.82 0.41 -13.39
C GLY A 50 24.71 -0.57 -14.19
N MET A 51 24.14 -1.55 -14.89
CA MET A 51 24.89 -2.46 -15.76
C MET A 51 25.11 -1.83 -17.14
N ASN A 52 26.26 -2.11 -17.76
CA ASN A 52 26.52 -1.68 -19.13
C ASN A 52 25.52 -2.33 -20.09
N ILE A 53 24.92 -1.50 -20.94
CA ILE A 53 24.05 -1.94 -22.02
C ILE A 53 24.37 -1.15 -23.27
N GLN A 54 24.03 -1.70 -24.42
CA GLN A 54 24.26 -1.08 -25.72
C GLN A 54 22.95 -0.93 -26.49
N MET A 55 22.93 -0.02 -27.45
CA MET A 55 21.82 0.07 -28.39
C MET A 55 21.62 -1.26 -29.13
N SER A 56 20.40 -1.62 -29.47
CA SER A 56 20.18 -2.82 -30.30
C SER A 56 20.82 -2.64 -31.68
N GLU A 57 21.41 -3.71 -32.21
CA GLU A 57 21.81 -3.83 -33.62
C GLU A 57 20.75 -4.57 -34.45
N THR A 58 19.84 -5.27 -33.76
CA THR A 58 18.80 -6.09 -34.38
C THR A 58 17.46 -5.37 -34.39
N CYS A 59 16.59 -5.79 -35.31
CA CYS A 59 15.23 -5.30 -35.39
C CYS A 59 14.46 -5.56 -34.10
N ILE A 60 13.70 -4.56 -33.65
CA ILE A 60 12.95 -4.59 -32.41
C ILE A 60 11.46 -4.70 -32.72
N SER A 61 10.76 -5.53 -31.95
CA SER A 61 9.30 -5.66 -32.01
C SER A 61 8.58 -4.33 -31.74
N SER A 62 7.42 -4.15 -32.36
CA SER A 62 6.57 -2.98 -32.16
C SER A 62 6.19 -2.81 -30.67
N PHE A 63 6.07 -1.56 -30.21
CA PHE A 63 5.76 -1.16 -28.81
C PHE A 63 6.80 -1.50 -27.75
N SER A 64 7.94 -2.07 -28.12
CA SER A 64 9.07 -2.27 -27.22
C SER A 64 9.80 -0.94 -26.90
N CYS A 65 10.59 -0.96 -25.83
CA CYS A 65 11.31 0.20 -25.28
C CYS A 65 10.37 1.35 -24.89
N ASN A 66 9.11 1.02 -24.58
CA ASN A 66 8.08 1.98 -24.22
C ASN A 66 7.83 3.11 -25.25
N THR A 67 8.18 2.95 -26.52
CA THR A 67 8.06 4.02 -27.54
C THR A 67 7.11 3.65 -28.67
N TYR A 68 6.60 4.64 -29.41
CA TYR A 68 5.87 4.38 -30.65
C TYR A 68 6.83 3.98 -31.78
N TYR A 69 7.89 4.77 -31.97
CA TYR A 69 8.98 4.48 -32.90
C TYR A 69 10.22 4.02 -32.14
N ASN A 70 10.49 2.72 -32.20
CA ASN A 70 11.70 2.14 -31.63
C ASN A 70 12.90 2.43 -32.56
N LEU A 71 14.00 2.95 -31.98
CA LEU A 71 15.21 3.30 -32.73
C LEU A 71 16.37 2.37 -32.37
N TRP A 72 17.03 1.83 -33.39
CA TRP A 72 18.18 0.92 -33.24
C TRP A 72 19.26 1.18 -34.29
N LEU A 73 20.48 0.68 -34.06
CA LEU A 73 21.60 0.85 -34.98
C LEU A 73 21.40 0.05 -36.27
N ASN A 74 21.68 0.68 -37.42
CA ASN A 74 21.75 -0.01 -38.70
C ASN A 74 23.18 -0.57 -38.92
N GLY A 75 23.41 -1.79 -38.44
CA GLY A 75 24.70 -2.49 -38.55
C GLY A 75 25.46 -2.57 -37.21
N PRO A 76 26.64 -3.21 -37.23
CA PRO A 76 27.35 -3.56 -36.00
C PRO A 76 27.95 -2.34 -35.28
N HIS A 77 28.20 -2.42 -33.97
CA HIS A 77 28.99 -1.42 -33.25
C HIS A 77 30.43 -1.35 -33.79
N PRO A 78 31.10 -0.17 -33.69
CA PRO A 78 32.50 -0.02 -34.10
C PRO A 78 33.45 -0.82 -33.21
N GLN A 79 34.65 -1.11 -33.70
CA GLN A 79 35.78 -1.60 -32.90
C GLN A 79 36.59 -0.42 -32.33
N ILE A 80 37.44 -0.68 -31.32
CA ILE A 80 38.28 0.37 -30.67
C ILE A 80 39.14 1.11 -31.70
N GLU A 81 39.66 0.39 -32.70
CA GLU A 81 40.50 0.94 -33.78
C GLU A 81 39.75 1.85 -34.75
N ASP A 82 38.43 1.71 -34.87
CA ASP A 82 37.62 2.52 -35.78
C ASP A 82 37.45 3.97 -35.29
N GLY A 83 37.74 4.23 -34.01
CA GLY A 83 37.54 5.54 -33.40
C GLY A 83 36.06 5.96 -33.38
N VAL A 84 35.77 7.21 -33.72
CA VAL A 84 34.40 7.72 -33.78
C VAL A 84 33.79 7.43 -35.14
N VAL A 85 32.73 6.62 -35.17
CA VAL A 85 32.03 6.20 -36.39
C VAL A 85 30.61 6.79 -36.42
N THR A 86 30.20 7.28 -37.58
CA THR A 86 28.80 7.68 -37.82
C THR A 86 28.00 6.46 -38.27
N ARG A 87 26.89 6.16 -37.58
CA ARG A 87 25.99 5.05 -37.87
C ARG A 87 24.60 5.56 -38.25
N GLU A 88 24.01 4.96 -39.27
CA GLU A 88 22.59 5.15 -39.57
C GLU A 88 21.74 4.51 -38.46
N VAL A 89 20.58 5.10 -38.19
CA VAL A 89 19.63 4.62 -37.18
C VAL A 89 18.35 4.21 -37.88
N CYS A 90 17.97 2.94 -37.72
CA CYS A 90 16.71 2.40 -38.18
C CYS A 90 15.59 2.78 -37.22
N ALA A 91 14.40 2.98 -37.76
CA ALA A 91 13.18 3.20 -37.00
C ALA A 91 12.09 2.21 -37.45
N GLY A 92 11.43 1.58 -36.48
CA GLY A 92 10.31 0.68 -36.69
C GLY A 92 9.02 1.27 -36.13
N SER A 93 7.88 0.81 -36.65
CA SER A 93 6.55 1.15 -36.13
C SER A 93 5.59 0.00 -36.37
N TYR A 94 4.39 0.06 -35.76
CA TYR A 94 3.38 -0.99 -35.85
C TYR A 94 3.02 -1.43 -37.28
N TRP A 95 3.08 -0.50 -38.26
CA TRP A 95 2.65 -0.75 -39.64
C TRP A 95 3.81 -1.06 -40.61
N SER A 96 5.05 -1.18 -40.11
CA SER A 96 6.21 -1.19 -40.98
C SER A 96 7.16 -2.35 -40.73
N SER A 97 7.83 -2.80 -41.80
CA SER A 97 8.89 -3.80 -41.72
C SER A 97 10.13 -3.24 -41.02
N CYS A 98 11.01 -4.12 -40.56
CA CYS A 98 12.29 -3.74 -39.95
C CYS A 98 13.05 -2.71 -40.80
N CYS A 99 13.40 -1.57 -40.18
CA CYS A 99 14.14 -0.48 -40.80
C CYS A 99 13.44 0.15 -42.03
N TYR A 100 12.10 0.17 -42.04
CA TYR A 100 11.35 0.88 -43.07
C TYR A 100 11.62 2.40 -43.03
N TYR A 101 11.75 2.95 -41.83
CA TYR A 101 12.09 4.36 -41.62
C TYR A 101 13.55 4.50 -41.18
N LYS A 102 14.19 5.62 -41.54
CA LYS A 102 15.53 5.99 -41.10
C LYS A 102 15.47 7.29 -40.31
N SER A 103 16.06 7.30 -39.12
CA SER A 103 16.24 8.50 -38.29
C SER A 103 17.56 9.19 -38.64
N LYS A 104 17.83 10.33 -37.99
CA LYS A 104 19.12 11.03 -38.11
C LYS A 104 20.26 10.10 -37.68
N PRO A 105 21.37 10.06 -38.42
CA PRO A 105 22.52 9.27 -38.03
C PRO A 105 23.11 9.81 -36.72
N ILE A 106 23.71 8.91 -35.95
CA ILE A 106 24.37 9.22 -34.67
C ILE A 106 25.85 8.89 -34.76
N ARG A 107 26.66 9.42 -33.83
CA ARG A 107 28.08 9.04 -33.71
C ARG A 107 28.24 8.08 -32.55
N VAL A 108 29.03 7.03 -32.77
CA VAL A 108 29.29 5.96 -31.80
C VAL A 108 30.79 5.73 -31.72
N LYS A 109 31.32 5.51 -30.52
CA LYS A 109 32.71 5.16 -30.29
C LYS A 109 32.81 3.97 -29.34
N ALA A 110 33.65 3.01 -29.66
CA ALA A 110 34.03 1.92 -28.76
C ALA A 110 35.14 2.36 -27.81
N CYS A 111 35.01 2.00 -26.54
CA CYS A 111 35.94 2.40 -25.49
C CYS A 111 36.71 1.21 -24.90
N PRO A 112 37.89 1.44 -24.27
CA PRO A 112 38.79 0.37 -23.84
C PRO A 112 38.20 -0.67 -22.89
N ASP A 113 37.25 -0.29 -22.02
CA ASP A 113 36.64 -1.20 -21.03
C ASP A 113 35.36 -1.88 -21.55
N ASN A 114 35.32 -2.19 -22.85
CA ASN A 114 34.22 -2.91 -23.51
C ASN A 114 32.84 -2.25 -23.31
N TYR A 115 32.77 -0.93 -23.51
CA TYR A 115 31.52 -0.19 -23.56
C TYR A 115 31.53 0.79 -24.74
N TYR A 116 30.34 1.31 -25.05
CA TYR A 116 30.13 2.25 -26.14
C TYR A 116 29.61 3.57 -25.59
N VAL A 117 30.02 4.65 -26.25
CA VAL A 117 29.48 5.99 -26.02
C VAL A 117 28.82 6.48 -27.31
N TYR A 118 27.71 7.20 -27.14
CA TYR A 118 26.83 7.62 -28.22
C TYR A 118 26.62 9.13 -28.16
N GLU A 119 26.88 9.82 -29.26
CA GLU A 119 26.43 11.20 -29.48
C GLU A 119 25.04 11.12 -30.12
N LEU A 120 24.04 10.93 -29.25
CA LEU A 120 22.63 10.84 -29.61
C LEU A 120 22.07 12.23 -29.96
N VAL A 121 21.06 12.27 -30.81
CA VAL A 121 20.46 13.52 -31.28
C VAL A 121 18.95 13.47 -31.12
N ASN A 122 18.29 14.62 -31.16
CA ASN A 122 16.83 14.64 -31.09
C ASN A 122 16.23 13.87 -32.29
N PRO A 123 15.45 12.80 -32.04
CA PRO A 123 14.90 11.94 -33.07
C PRO A 123 13.85 12.66 -33.92
N GLN A 124 13.72 12.24 -35.19
CA GLN A 124 12.89 12.96 -36.15
C GLN A 124 11.38 12.63 -36.04
N PHE A 125 11.02 11.45 -35.51
CA PHE A 125 9.64 10.99 -35.48
C PHE A 125 8.98 11.24 -34.12
N TRP A 126 7.67 11.50 -34.14
CA TRP A 126 6.87 11.69 -32.95
C TRP A 126 6.85 10.43 -32.08
N CYS A 127 7.12 10.57 -30.80
CA CYS A 127 7.31 9.48 -29.86
C CYS A 127 8.31 8.39 -30.29
N SER A 128 9.55 8.80 -30.57
CA SER A 128 10.65 7.86 -30.80
C SER A 128 11.51 7.67 -29.56
N GLY A 129 12.18 6.53 -29.43
CA GLY A 129 13.26 6.40 -28.44
C GLY A 129 14.35 5.41 -28.82
N TYR A 130 15.57 5.72 -28.36
CA TYR A 130 16.76 4.89 -28.58
C TYR A 130 16.70 3.65 -27.69
N CYS A 131 16.48 2.52 -28.33
CA CYS A 131 16.31 1.23 -27.67
C CYS A 131 17.62 0.58 -27.28
N THR A 132 17.62 -0.05 -26.12
CA THR A 132 18.72 -0.86 -25.60
C THR A 132 18.36 -2.34 -25.61
N ASP A 133 19.36 -3.21 -25.81
CA ASP A 133 19.14 -4.65 -25.96
C ASP A 133 19.57 -5.42 -24.72
N VAL A 134 18.60 -6.00 -24.00
CA VAL A 134 18.86 -6.75 -22.76
C VAL A 134 19.65 -8.03 -22.99
N ASN A 135 19.64 -8.57 -24.22
CA ASN A 135 20.40 -9.77 -24.54
C ASN A 135 21.92 -9.53 -24.51
N ASN A 136 22.34 -8.26 -24.59
CA ASN A 136 23.75 -7.86 -24.55
C ASN A 136 24.23 -7.52 -23.13
N ILE A 137 23.38 -7.69 -22.10
CA ILE A 137 23.80 -7.58 -20.72
C ILE A 137 24.68 -8.79 -20.41
N SER A 138 25.99 -8.56 -20.42
CA SER A 138 26.94 -9.53 -19.91
C SER A 138 26.76 -9.58 -18.40
N GLN A 139 26.47 -10.77 -17.83
CA GLN A 139 26.52 -10.97 -16.39
C GLN A 139 27.95 -10.75 -15.89
N VAL A 140 28.27 -9.50 -15.62
CA VAL A 140 29.34 -9.14 -14.69
C VAL A 140 28.60 -8.64 -13.47
N VAL A 141 28.53 -9.48 -12.44
CA VAL A 141 28.25 -9.01 -11.08
C VAL A 141 29.45 -8.16 -10.68
N SER A 142 29.46 -6.91 -11.12
CA SER A 142 30.32 -5.88 -10.57
C SER A 142 29.57 -5.26 -9.41
N TYR A 143 29.82 -5.78 -8.21
CA TYR A 143 29.73 -4.97 -7.00
C TYR A 143 30.76 -3.87 -7.15
N VAL A 144 30.35 -2.73 -7.72
CA VAL A 144 31.10 -1.49 -7.54
C VAL A 144 30.86 -1.11 -6.09
N SER A 145 31.90 -1.32 -5.28
CA SER A 145 32.05 -0.68 -3.99
C SER A 145 31.89 0.83 -4.18
N SER A 146 30.95 1.42 -3.47
CA SER A 146 30.95 2.86 -3.25
C SER A 146 32.26 3.27 -2.60
N ASP A 147 33.03 4.09 -3.29
CA ASP A 147 34.14 4.83 -2.69
C ASP A 147 33.59 5.71 -1.56
N ASN A 148 34.07 5.45 -0.35
CA ASN A 148 33.91 6.34 0.77
C ASN A 148 34.69 7.63 0.47
N ILE A 149 33.98 8.69 0.09
CA ILE A 149 34.49 10.04 0.35
C ILE A 149 34.61 10.15 1.87
N THR A 150 35.85 10.28 2.35
CA THR A 150 36.14 10.75 3.71
C THR A 150 35.60 12.16 3.86
N GLY A 151 34.31 12.26 4.19
CA GLY A 151 33.72 13.42 4.83
C GLY A 151 34.07 13.34 6.31
N SER A 152 35.02 14.17 6.72
CA SER A 152 35.31 14.44 8.13
C SER A 152 34.04 14.81 8.88
N ASN A 153 33.64 14.00 9.86
CA ASN A 153 32.66 14.39 10.88
C ASN A 153 33.28 15.46 11.78
N ILE A 154 33.14 16.71 11.37
CA ILE A 154 33.02 17.82 12.32
C ILE A 154 31.56 17.80 12.75
N THR A 155 31.28 17.36 13.97
CA THR A 155 29.99 17.58 14.65
C THR A 155 29.78 19.09 14.81
N LEU A 156 29.21 19.72 13.78
CA LEU A 156 28.52 20.99 13.89
C LEU A 156 27.04 20.66 14.01
N ASN A 157 26.39 21.22 15.02
CA ASN A 157 24.95 21.15 15.25
C ASN A 157 24.22 21.68 14.01
N TYR A 158 23.86 20.80 13.08
CA TYR A 158 23.31 21.17 11.78
C TYR A 158 21.79 21.11 11.88
N GLU A 159 21.18 22.24 12.19
CA GLU A 159 19.72 22.34 12.29
C GLU A 159 19.11 22.51 10.89
N PRO A 160 18.38 21.51 10.36
CA PRO A 160 17.89 21.50 8.98
C PRO A 160 17.01 22.70 8.61
N CYS A 161 16.30 23.28 9.58
CA CYS A 161 15.44 24.44 9.37
C CYS A 161 16.21 25.73 9.09
N ASN A 162 17.51 25.80 9.40
CA ASN A 162 18.34 26.99 9.16
C ASN A 162 19.38 26.77 8.05
N ASN A 163 19.52 25.54 7.56
CA ASN A 163 20.54 25.19 6.59
C ASN A 163 20.00 24.18 5.59
N TYR A 164 19.41 24.73 4.53
CA TYR A 164 18.79 23.99 3.44
C TYR A 164 19.08 24.67 2.10
N ASN A 165 19.03 23.88 1.03
CA ASN A 165 19.05 24.31 -0.35
C ASN A 165 17.64 24.69 -0.82
N THR A 166 17.53 25.65 -1.73
CA THR A 166 16.24 26.07 -2.29
C THR A 166 15.96 25.32 -3.60
N LEU A 167 14.79 24.69 -3.69
CA LEU A 167 14.24 24.16 -4.94
C LEU A 167 13.04 24.98 -5.36
N ASP A 168 13.25 25.89 -6.32
CA ASP A 168 12.19 26.71 -6.91
C ASP A 168 12.08 26.41 -8.40
N ASN A 169 11.41 25.30 -8.71
CA ASN A 169 11.21 24.85 -10.07
C ASN A 169 9.72 24.85 -10.38
N HIS A 170 9.27 25.83 -11.16
CA HIS A 170 7.84 25.97 -11.51
C HIS A 170 7.23 24.69 -12.09
N TRP A 171 8.01 23.89 -12.82
CA TRP A 171 7.57 22.65 -13.45
C TRP A 171 7.20 21.55 -12.45
N ARG A 172 7.71 21.58 -11.21
CA ARG A 172 7.35 20.64 -10.13
C ARG A 172 5.93 20.80 -9.60
N SER A 173 5.25 21.88 -9.99
CA SER A 173 3.89 22.16 -9.54
C SER A 173 2.93 21.05 -9.94
N THR A 174 2.08 20.62 -9.01
CA THR A 174 0.97 19.68 -9.26
C THR A 174 -0.03 20.19 -10.30
N PHE A 175 -0.03 21.50 -10.59
CA PHE A 175 -0.87 22.10 -11.62
C PHE A 175 -0.34 21.95 -13.05
N ASN A 176 0.91 21.50 -13.23
CA ASN A 176 1.45 21.21 -14.55
C ASN A 176 1.01 19.80 -14.97
N TYR A 177 -0.16 19.72 -15.60
CA TYR A 177 -0.75 18.51 -16.18
C TYR A 177 -0.67 18.56 -17.72
N TRP A 178 -0.43 17.44 -18.41
CA TRP A 178 -0.48 17.44 -19.88
C TRP A 178 -0.97 16.13 -20.52
N TYR A 179 -1.93 16.29 -21.46
CA TYR A 179 -2.32 15.30 -22.46
C TYR A 179 -2.11 15.90 -23.86
N LEU A 180 -1.53 15.09 -24.76
CA LEU A 180 -1.48 15.27 -26.22
C LEU A 180 -0.47 16.32 -26.77
N TYR A 181 0.65 15.84 -27.35
CA TYR A 181 1.62 16.53 -28.24
C TYR A 181 2.93 17.13 -27.68
N GLY A 182 3.74 16.33 -26.98
CA GLY A 182 5.10 16.68 -26.49
C GLY A 182 4.98 17.42 -25.16
N TYR A 183 5.67 17.13 -24.07
CA TYR A 183 7.12 17.05 -23.90
C TYR A 183 7.41 16.27 -22.59
N ILE A 184 7.32 14.93 -22.61
CA ILE A 184 6.98 14.17 -21.39
C ILE A 184 8.19 13.76 -20.51
N ASN A 185 9.43 13.78 -21.01
CA ASN A 185 10.53 13.03 -20.34
C ASN A 185 11.86 13.77 -20.17
N GLY A 186 11.83 15.10 -20.32
CA GLY A 186 13.03 15.94 -20.11
C GLY A 186 13.42 16.05 -18.63
N LEU A 187 12.43 16.03 -17.73
CA LEU A 187 12.59 16.26 -16.30
C LEU A 187 12.58 14.93 -15.56
N ASP A 188 13.65 14.67 -14.82
CA ASP A 188 13.93 13.36 -14.24
C ASP A 188 14.87 13.56 -13.04
N ASP A 189 14.32 13.40 -11.84
CA ASP A 189 15.03 13.61 -10.58
C ASP A 189 16.07 12.51 -10.30
N THR A 190 16.12 11.43 -11.09
CA THR A 190 17.23 10.45 -11.02
C THR A 190 18.56 11.03 -11.50
N ARG A 191 18.54 12.18 -12.20
CA ARG A 191 19.73 12.87 -12.73
C ARG A 191 20.23 13.99 -11.81
N VAL A 192 19.49 14.30 -10.76
CA VAL A 192 19.84 15.34 -9.80
C VAL A 192 20.75 14.72 -8.74
N GLU A 193 21.86 15.38 -8.44
CA GLU A 193 22.69 15.05 -7.29
C GLU A 193 22.04 15.64 -6.04
N TRP A 194 21.48 14.76 -5.22
CA TRP A 194 20.81 15.12 -3.97
C TRP A 194 21.82 15.14 -2.83
N ASP A 195 22.08 16.33 -2.28
CA ASP A 195 22.95 16.52 -1.12
C ASP A 195 22.35 17.55 -0.15
N GLY A 196 22.21 17.13 1.10
CA GLY A 196 21.64 17.96 2.17
C GLY A 196 20.11 18.05 2.18
N TRP A 197 19.60 19.08 2.86
CA TRP A 197 18.18 19.36 3.05
C TRP A 197 17.69 20.38 2.02
N TYR A 198 16.43 20.31 1.65
CA TYR A 198 15.82 21.16 0.63
C TYR A 198 14.51 21.75 1.12
N ARG A 199 14.27 23.02 0.76
CA ARG A 199 12.99 23.70 0.91
C ARG A 199 12.36 23.93 -0.46
N LEU A 200 11.10 23.54 -0.59
CA LEU A 200 10.34 23.65 -1.83
C LEU A 200 9.70 25.03 -1.97
N PHE A 201 9.76 25.58 -3.18
CA PHE A 201 9.04 26.76 -3.61
C PHE A 201 8.47 26.54 -5.01
N ILE A 202 7.41 27.28 -5.32
CA ILE A 202 6.87 27.42 -6.69
C ILE A 202 6.74 28.90 -7.00
N ASN A 203 7.56 29.40 -7.92
CA ASN A 203 7.64 30.80 -8.31
C ASN A 203 7.83 31.73 -7.11
N GLY A 204 8.78 31.40 -6.23
CA GLY A 204 9.09 32.13 -5.00
C GLY A 204 8.07 31.99 -3.88
N SER A 205 6.95 31.30 -4.09
CA SER A 205 5.93 31.05 -3.05
C SER A 205 6.22 29.74 -2.32
N SER A 206 5.96 29.70 -1.01
CA SER A 206 6.21 28.52 -0.18
C SER A 206 5.41 27.31 -0.69
N ALA A 207 6.08 26.16 -0.77
CA ALA A 207 5.49 24.93 -1.26
C ALA A 207 5.89 23.74 -0.37
N GLN A 208 5.15 22.65 -0.51
CA GLN A 208 5.37 21.40 0.19
C GLN A 208 5.13 20.22 -0.75
N MET A 209 5.53 19.01 -0.35
CA MET A 209 5.12 17.84 -1.11
C MET A 209 3.62 17.58 -0.94
N PRO A 210 2.91 17.05 -1.94
CA PRO A 210 1.54 16.63 -1.75
C PRO A 210 1.46 15.36 -0.89
N GLU A 211 0.50 15.30 0.03
CA GLU A 211 0.19 14.13 0.89
C GLU A 211 -0.87 13.20 0.27
N TRP A 212 -1.25 13.46 -0.97
CA TRP A 212 -2.31 12.75 -1.68
C TRP A 212 -1.81 12.28 -3.04
N CYS A 213 -2.51 11.30 -3.58
CA CYS A 213 -2.20 10.76 -4.89
C CYS A 213 -2.25 11.85 -5.96
N ILE A 214 -1.13 11.97 -6.67
CA ILE A 214 -1.02 12.81 -7.85
C ILE A 214 -1.09 11.93 -9.09
N SER A 215 -1.88 12.32 -10.08
CA SER A 215 -1.97 11.59 -11.35
C SER A 215 -0.59 11.47 -12.01
N TYR A 216 -0.34 10.37 -12.71
CA TYR A 216 0.83 10.25 -13.59
C TYR A 216 0.89 11.45 -14.57
N MET A 217 2.09 11.82 -15.01
CA MET A 217 2.35 12.98 -15.88
C MET A 217 2.03 14.36 -15.28
N SER A 218 1.92 14.45 -13.96
CA SER A 218 1.87 15.74 -13.26
C SER A 218 3.27 16.14 -12.81
N CYS A 219 3.48 17.41 -12.46
CA CYS A 219 4.75 17.91 -11.91
C CYS A 219 5.93 17.83 -12.90
N GLY A 220 5.64 17.72 -14.20
CA GLY A 220 6.62 17.84 -15.29
C GLY A 220 7.39 16.58 -15.66
N GLY A 221 7.32 15.50 -14.87
CA GLY A 221 7.87 14.18 -15.19
C GLY A 221 6.80 13.19 -15.67
N PHE A 222 7.19 11.95 -15.97
CA PHE A 222 6.22 10.88 -16.29
C PHE A 222 5.60 10.31 -15.02
N SER A 223 6.42 10.02 -14.00
CA SER A 223 5.95 9.53 -12.70
C SER A 223 5.98 10.63 -11.65
N SER A 224 4.79 11.06 -11.23
CA SER A 224 4.59 12.06 -10.18
C SER A 224 4.82 11.44 -8.80
N LEU A 225 5.83 11.90 -8.06
CA LEU A 225 6.15 11.41 -6.72
C LEU A 225 5.53 12.28 -5.62
N TRP A 226 4.91 11.64 -4.63
CA TRP A 226 4.19 12.28 -3.53
C TRP A 226 4.44 11.56 -2.19
N LEU A 227 4.09 12.23 -1.08
CA LEU A 227 4.40 11.80 0.28
C LEU A 227 3.40 10.76 0.80
N GLY A 228 3.89 9.59 1.19
CA GLY A 228 3.14 8.50 1.80
C GLY A 228 2.80 8.78 3.26
N GLY A 229 1.77 9.61 3.48
CA GLY A 229 1.25 9.99 4.80
C GLY A 229 1.30 11.50 5.04
N SER A 230 0.86 11.92 6.22
CA SER A 230 0.85 13.33 6.62
C SER A 230 2.27 13.90 6.76
N HIS A 231 2.43 15.22 6.71
CA HIS A 231 3.68 15.86 7.14
C HIS A 231 3.85 15.70 8.67
N PRO A 232 5.09 15.73 9.18
CA PRO A 232 5.35 15.78 10.63
C PRO A 232 4.78 17.03 11.28
N GLN A 233 4.52 16.97 12.58
CA GLN A 233 4.34 18.13 13.44
C GLN A 233 5.69 18.64 13.96
N LEU A 234 5.71 19.84 14.56
CA LEU A 234 6.94 20.42 15.12
C LEU A 234 7.58 19.55 16.21
N GLU A 235 6.77 18.81 16.95
CA GLU A 235 7.21 17.90 18.02
C GLU A 235 7.79 16.58 17.52
N ASP A 236 7.42 16.15 16.31
CA ASP A 236 7.88 14.89 15.73
C ASP A 236 9.35 14.93 15.30
N GLY A 237 9.92 16.12 15.14
CA GLY A 237 11.31 16.29 14.69
C GLY A 237 11.51 15.82 13.24
N VAL A 238 12.58 15.02 13.02
CA VAL A 238 12.87 14.44 11.70
C VAL A 238 12.16 13.10 11.59
N VAL A 239 11.22 13.00 10.64
CA VAL A 239 10.49 11.76 10.34
C VAL A 239 10.90 11.21 8.99
N THR A 240 10.80 9.89 8.83
CA THR A 240 10.99 9.24 7.53
C THR A 240 9.61 8.98 6.92
N ARG A 241 9.44 9.33 5.64
CA ARG A 241 8.19 9.18 4.92
C ARG A 241 8.40 8.38 3.64
N GLU A 242 7.47 7.48 3.39
CA GLU A 242 7.39 6.73 2.15
C GLU A 242 7.13 7.67 0.99
N ILE A 243 7.62 7.31 -0.20
CA ILE A 243 7.36 8.05 -1.42
C ILE A 243 6.69 7.14 -2.44
N TYR A 244 5.53 7.57 -2.91
CA TYR A 244 4.74 6.85 -3.88
C TYR A 244 4.72 7.58 -5.22
N GLY A 245 4.65 6.80 -6.30
CA GLY A 245 4.47 7.28 -7.66
C GLY A 245 3.26 6.64 -8.32
N SER A 246 2.64 7.36 -9.24
CA SER A 246 1.45 6.90 -9.96
C SER A 246 1.79 6.39 -11.37
N HIS A 247 0.97 5.46 -11.86
CA HIS A 247 1.02 4.92 -13.21
C HIS A 247 -0.40 4.83 -13.77
N PHE A 248 -0.68 5.58 -14.85
CA PHE A 248 -2.04 5.77 -15.33
C PHE A 248 -3.00 6.19 -14.18
N ASP A 249 -4.15 5.53 -14.06
CA ASP A 249 -5.14 5.78 -13.00
C ASP A 249 -4.77 5.11 -11.66
N GLN A 250 -3.68 4.34 -11.61
CA GLN A 250 -3.24 3.61 -10.44
C GLN A 250 -2.33 4.47 -9.56
N CYS A 251 -2.91 4.95 -8.47
CA CYS A 251 -2.19 5.58 -7.37
C CYS A 251 -1.27 4.56 -6.67
N SER A 252 -0.10 5.03 -6.24
CA SER A 252 0.89 4.23 -5.49
C SER A 252 1.39 2.98 -6.21
N TYR A 253 1.30 2.97 -7.54
CA TYR A 253 1.85 1.89 -8.36
C TYR A 253 3.35 1.72 -8.16
N TYR A 254 4.07 2.85 -8.13
CA TYR A 254 5.50 2.89 -7.87
C TYR A 254 5.78 3.21 -6.41
N ARG A 255 6.85 2.64 -5.87
CA ARG A 255 7.41 3.00 -4.56
C ARG A 255 8.88 3.37 -4.75
N SER A 256 9.23 4.59 -4.36
CA SER A 256 10.60 5.08 -4.37
C SER A 256 11.24 4.86 -2.99
N GLU A 257 12.57 5.02 -2.92
CA GLU A 257 13.26 5.14 -1.64
C GLU A 257 12.62 6.24 -0.78
N PRO A 258 12.44 5.99 0.54
CA PRO A 258 11.83 6.96 1.43
C PRO A 258 12.74 8.18 1.62
N ILE A 259 12.13 9.29 2.02
CA ILE A 259 12.84 10.54 2.29
C ILE A 259 12.67 10.95 3.75
N GLN A 260 13.54 11.84 4.23
CA GLN A 260 13.34 12.47 5.54
C GLN A 260 12.60 13.79 5.38
N ALA A 261 11.65 14.07 6.26
CA ALA A 261 10.92 15.33 6.33
C ALA A 261 10.99 15.89 7.75
N LYS A 262 11.03 17.21 7.88
CA LYS A 262 10.98 17.91 9.17
C LYS A 262 10.10 19.14 9.08
N ALA A 263 9.24 19.34 10.08
CA ALA A 263 8.48 20.57 10.25
C ALA A 263 9.35 21.64 10.89
N CYS A 264 9.27 22.86 10.39
CA CYS A 264 10.08 23.98 10.84
C CYS A 264 9.21 25.12 11.38
N PRO A 265 9.71 25.89 12.37
CA PRO A 265 9.00 27.07 12.87
C PRO A 265 8.72 28.06 11.73
N GLY A 266 7.44 28.44 11.57
CA GLY A 266 6.98 29.28 10.46
C GLY A 266 6.18 28.54 9.38
N ASP A 267 5.59 27.39 9.73
CA ASP A 267 4.64 26.61 8.91
C ASP A 267 5.20 26.21 7.54
N TYR A 268 6.41 25.66 7.53
CA TYR A 268 7.01 25.06 6.34
C TYR A 268 7.77 23.79 6.68
N TYR A 269 8.08 23.03 5.64
CA TYR A 269 8.76 21.75 5.73
C TYR A 269 10.07 21.78 4.96
N VAL A 270 11.04 21.03 5.47
CA VAL A 270 12.29 20.73 4.78
C VAL A 270 12.40 19.23 4.54
N TYR A 271 12.99 18.86 3.40
CA TYR A 271 13.06 17.49 2.93
C TYR A 271 14.49 17.10 2.63
N LYS A 272 14.90 15.91 3.06
CA LYS A 272 16.14 15.29 2.61
C LYS A 272 15.80 14.30 1.52
N PHE A 273 15.76 14.81 0.28
CA PHE A 273 15.48 13.99 -0.90
C PHE A 273 16.59 12.98 -1.15
N THR A 274 16.20 11.84 -1.69
CA THR A 274 17.10 10.77 -2.13
C THR A 274 16.96 10.61 -3.64
N ARG A 275 17.92 9.97 -4.28
CA ARG A 275 17.80 9.65 -5.70
C ARG A 275 16.64 8.67 -5.89
N PRO A 276 15.61 8.99 -6.70
CA PRO A 276 14.50 8.05 -6.93
C PRO A 276 14.96 6.74 -7.55
N THR A 277 14.19 5.67 -7.32
CA THR A 277 14.48 4.34 -7.86
C THR A 277 14.47 4.37 -9.39
N VAL A 278 15.56 3.91 -10.02
CA VAL A 278 15.77 3.99 -11.48
C VAL A 278 14.77 3.17 -12.32
N SER A 279 14.06 2.21 -11.71
CA SER A 279 12.94 1.50 -12.37
C SER A 279 11.73 2.38 -12.62
N ILE A 280 11.56 3.46 -11.84
CA ILE A 280 10.44 4.38 -12.00
C ILE A 280 10.74 5.24 -13.24
N PRO A 281 9.83 5.31 -14.23
CA PRO A 281 10.13 6.08 -15.43
C PRO A 281 10.03 7.60 -15.21
N ALA A 282 11.13 8.31 -15.47
CA ALA A 282 11.25 9.78 -15.34
C ALA A 282 10.51 10.36 -14.11
N PRO A 283 10.91 9.96 -12.88
CA PRO A 283 10.24 10.35 -11.66
C PRO A 283 10.57 11.80 -11.28
N VAL A 284 9.59 12.50 -10.74
CA VAL A 284 9.76 13.87 -10.21
C VAL A 284 9.06 14.03 -8.87
N TYR A 285 9.78 14.55 -7.87
CA TYR A 285 9.21 15.03 -6.61
C TYR A 285 8.29 16.23 -6.87
N CYS A 286 7.00 16.01 -6.66
CA CYS A 286 5.97 17.03 -6.79
C CYS A 286 6.04 18.05 -5.68
N ALA A 287 5.59 19.26 -6.01
CA ALA A 287 5.38 20.33 -5.04
C ALA A 287 4.01 20.97 -5.26
N VAL A 288 3.32 21.27 -4.16
CA VAL A 288 2.06 22.01 -4.13
C VAL A 288 2.26 23.27 -3.30
N LEU A 289 1.65 24.36 -3.75
CA LEU A 289 1.65 25.61 -2.99
C LEU A 289 1.01 25.39 -1.63
N PHE A 290 1.65 25.91 -0.59
CA PHE A 290 1.15 25.85 0.78
C PHE A 290 1.18 27.24 1.39
N THR A 291 -0.01 27.77 1.62
CA THR A 291 -0.22 29.00 2.39
C THR A 291 -1.13 28.68 3.57
N ALA A 292 -0.57 28.80 4.78
CA ALA A 292 -1.38 28.90 5.99
C ALA A 292 -2.13 30.25 5.92
N PRO A 293 -3.47 30.28 5.93
CA PRO A 293 -4.20 31.53 5.87
C PRO A 293 -3.95 32.33 7.16
N SER A 294 -3.49 33.57 7.02
CA SER A 294 -3.24 34.47 8.16
C SER A 294 -4.51 34.95 8.87
N ILE A 295 -5.68 34.71 8.24
CA ILE A 295 -7.01 35.07 8.72
C ILE A 295 -7.88 33.82 8.59
N ASP A 296 -8.66 33.51 9.63
CA ASP A 296 -9.56 32.36 9.60
C ASP A 296 -10.58 32.48 8.43
N PRO A 297 -10.60 31.53 7.49
CA PRO A 297 -11.43 31.61 6.28
C PRO A 297 -12.93 31.57 6.56
N CYS A 298 -13.35 31.23 7.77
CA CYS A 298 -14.76 31.36 8.19
C CYS A 298 -15.22 32.81 8.26
N TYR A 299 -14.32 33.80 8.37
CA TYR A 299 -14.69 35.21 8.42
C TYR A 299 -14.36 35.97 7.14
N THR A 300 -13.60 35.38 6.20
CA THR A 300 -13.22 36.04 4.94
C THR A 300 -13.26 35.02 3.81
N TYR A 301 -14.31 35.11 2.99
CA TYR A 301 -14.55 34.25 1.83
C TYR A 301 -15.31 34.99 0.74
N THR A 302 -15.25 34.48 -0.49
CA THR A 302 -16.07 34.91 -1.63
C THR A 302 -17.34 34.06 -1.72
N SER A 303 -18.50 34.69 -1.88
CA SER A 303 -19.77 33.97 -2.07
C SER A 303 -19.93 33.52 -3.52
N LEU A 304 -20.26 32.25 -3.72
CA LEU A 304 -20.69 31.66 -4.99
C LEU A 304 -22.18 31.34 -4.89
N ASP A 305 -23.02 32.13 -5.56
CA ASP A 305 -24.48 31.98 -5.56
C ASP A 305 -25.01 31.88 -6.99
N GLU A 306 -24.28 31.20 -7.86
CA GLU A 306 -24.70 30.99 -9.24
C GLU A 306 -25.67 29.80 -9.32
N PRO A 307 -26.96 30.01 -9.67
CA PRO A 307 -27.97 28.95 -9.63
C PRO A 307 -27.68 27.80 -10.61
N TRP A 308 -26.88 28.05 -11.64
CA TRP A 308 -26.53 27.04 -12.63
C TRP A 308 -25.60 25.95 -12.08
N ARG A 309 -24.93 26.18 -10.94
CA ARG A 309 -24.10 25.17 -10.24
C ARG A 309 -24.92 24.11 -9.51
N ALA A 310 -26.23 24.30 -9.41
CA ALA A 310 -27.09 23.46 -8.58
C ALA A 310 -27.21 22.04 -9.14
N THR A 311 -27.28 21.03 -8.26
CA THR A 311 -27.37 19.61 -8.65
C THR A 311 -28.62 19.26 -9.45
N ASN A 312 -29.66 20.09 -9.41
CA ASN A 312 -30.88 19.92 -10.22
C ASN A 312 -30.86 20.68 -11.55
N ASN A 313 -29.76 21.37 -11.88
CA ASN A 313 -29.66 22.13 -13.11
C ASN A 313 -29.08 21.23 -14.22
N PRO A 314 -29.90 20.74 -15.17
CA PRO A 314 -29.41 19.90 -16.24
C PRO A 314 -28.56 20.71 -17.22
N TYR A 315 -27.57 20.05 -17.79
CA TYR A 315 -26.80 20.57 -18.91
C TYR A 315 -27.69 20.64 -20.16
N ASP A 316 -27.87 21.86 -20.68
CA ASP A 316 -28.62 22.09 -21.91
C ASP A 316 -27.69 22.08 -23.12
N SER A 317 -27.80 21.04 -23.95
CA SER A 317 -27.01 20.88 -25.18
C SER A 317 -27.55 21.68 -26.37
N SER A 318 -28.63 22.47 -26.20
CA SER A 318 -29.33 23.14 -27.30
C SER A 318 -28.68 24.44 -27.77
N TYR A 319 -27.80 25.04 -26.96
CA TYR A 319 -26.98 26.17 -27.36
C TYR A 319 -25.56 25.68 -27.71
N TYR A 320 -25.05 26.07 -28.87
CA TYR A 320 -23.66 25.87 -29.32
C TYR A 320 -22.58 26.52 -28.42
N SER A 321 -22.94 26.90 -27.19
CA SER A 321 -22.04 27.38 -26.15
C SER A 321 -21.61 26.18 -25.32
N TYR A 322 -20.31 25.92 -25.25
CA TYR A 322 -19.70 24.99 -24.31
C TYR A 322 -20.36 25.13 -22.93
N GLY A 323 -20.70 24.00 -22.28
CA GLY A 323 -21.31 23.98 -20.96
C GLY A 323 -20.55 24.80 -19.92
N MET A 324 -21.18 25.02 -18.76
CA MET A 324 -20.53 25.77 -17.69
C MET A 324 -19.23 25.10 -17.28
N CYS A 325 -18.22 25.93 -17.00
CA CYS A 325 -16.83 25.51 -16.99
C CYS A 325 -16.01 26.30 -15.98
N ASP A 326 -15.61 25.66 -14.88
CA ASP A 326 -14.74 26.27 -13.87
C ASP A 326 -13.25 26.24 -14.29
N PHE A 327 -12.91 25.61 -15.41
CA PHE A 327 -11.55 25.56 -15.96
C PHE A 327 -10.93 26.95 -16.18
N ASN A 328 -11.75 27.92 -16.59
CA ASN A 328 -11.30 29.29 -16.87
C ASN A 328 -11.38 30.22 -15.66
N VAL A 329 -11.80 29.71 -14.49
CA VAL A 329 -11.90 30.50 -13.26
C VAL A 329 -10.54 30.56 -12.57
N GLU A 330 -10.09 31.76 -12.24
CA GLU A 330 -8.90 31.96 -11.41
C GLU A 330 -9.29 31.87 -9.93
N TRP A 331 -9.24 30.66 -9.41
CA TRP A 331 -9.51 30.38 -8.00
C TRP A 331 -8.42 30.98 -7.11
N ASN A 332 -8.79 31.94 -6.27
CA ASN A 332 -7.90 32.64 -5.35
C ASN A 332 -8.59 32.84 -4.00
N GLY A 333 -8.19 32.03 -3.02
CA GLY A 333 -8.70 32.10 -1.64
C GLY A 333 -9.88 31.17 -1.38
N TRP A 334 -10.70 31.53 -0.38
CA TRP A 334 -11.77 30.69 0.15
C TRP A 334 -13.14 31.11 -0.36
N TYR A 335 -13.98 30.12 -0.65
CA TYR A 335 -15.30 30.30 -1.24
C TYR A 335 -16.38 29.63 -0.40
N ARG A 336 -17.57 30.24 -0.38
CA ARG A 336 -18.77 29.69 0.27
C ARG A 336 -19.88 29.55 -0.76
N LEU A 337 -20.49 28.37 -0.81
CA LEU A 337 -21.58 28.07 -1.73
C LEU A 337 -22.92 28.54 -1.18
N PHE A 338 -23.74 29.11 -2.07
CA PHE A 338 -25.11 29.50 -1.84
C PHE A 338 -25.99 28.98 -2.99
N TYR A 339 -27.27 28.82 -2.71
CA TYR A 339 -28.29 28.58 -3.73
C TYR A 339 -29.48 29.51 -3.47
N ASN A 340 -29.70 30.45 -4.38
CA ASN A 340 -30.74 31.49 -4.27
C ASN A 340 -30.65 32.25 -2.94
N GLY A 341 -29.43 32.62 -2.53
CA GLY A 341 -29.13 33.33 -1.29
C GLY A 341 -29.24 32.47 -0.02
N GLN A 342 -29.54 31.18 -0.12
CA GLN A 342 -29.56 30.25 1.01
C GLN A 342 -28.24 29.50 1.13
N ASN A 343 -27.85 29.18 2.36
CA ASN A 343 -26.65 28.38 2.62
C ASN A 343 -26.77 27.01 1.96
N THR A 344 -25.73 26.63 1.23
CA THR A 344 -25.60 25.27 0.72
C THR A 344 -24.16 24.79 0.85
N GLN A 345 -23.92 23.56 0.46
CA GLN A 345 -22.62 22.90 0.48
C GLN A 345 -22.43 22.13 -0.82
N MET A 346 -21.17 21.83 -1.13
CA MET A 346 -20.84 20.92 -2.21
C MET A 346 -21.47 19.55 -1.89
N PRO A 347 -22.06 18.83 -2.85
CA PRO A 347 -22.57 17.49 -2.59
C PRO A 347 -21.42 16.54 -2.23
N ASP A 348 -21.59 15.75 -1.17
CA ASP A 348 -20.69 14.67 -0.74
C ASP A 348 -21.17 13.28 -1.20
N SER A 349 -22.06 13.28 -2.18
CA SER A 349 -22.62 12.10 -2.84
C SER A 349 -22.59 12.31 -4.35
N CYS A 350 -22.62 11.19 -5.09
CA CYS A 350 -22.51 11.21 -6.54
C CYS A 350 -23.56 12.12 -7.18
N VAL A 351 -23.08 13.00 -8.06
CA VAL A 351 -23.93 13.83 -8.92
C VAL A 351 -23.94 13.21 -10.31
N HIS A 352 -25.10 12.92 -10.87
CA HIS A 352 -25.18 12.33 -12.21
C HIS A 352 -24.53 13.20 -13.28
N GLN A 353 -23.92 12.56 -14.29
CA GLN A 353 -23.37 13.23 -15.46
C GLN A 353 -24.41 14.17 -16.10
N GLY A 354 -23.95 15.32 -16.61
CA GLY A 354 -24.85 16.29 -17.24
C GLY A 354 -25.65 17.15 -16.25
N MET A 355 -25.27 17.21 -14.98
CA MET A 355 -25.88 18.08 -13.97
C MET A 355 -24.97 19.26 -13.62
N CYS A 356 -25.45 20.19 -12.79
CA CYS A 356 -24.73 21.41 -12.41
C CYS A 356 -24.36 22.29 -13.63
N GLY A 357 -25.18 22.24 -14.68
CA GLY A 357 -24.98 22.99 -15.91
C GLY A 357 -23.73 22.59 -16.72
N THR A 358 -23.13 21.44 -16.42
CA THR A 358 -21.92 20.94 -17.10
C THR A 358 -22.05 19.48 -17.50
N TYR A 359 -21.18 19.01 -18.38
CA TYR A 359 -21.13 17.60 -18.76
C TYR A 359 -20.53 16.74 -17.64
N GLU A 360 -19.48 17.23 -16.98
CA GLU A 360 -18.72 16.52 -15.94
C GLU A 360 -18.79 17.26 -14.60
N PRO A 361 -19.82 16.97 -13.78
CA PRO A 361 -20.01 17.63 -12.49
C PRO A 361 -19.00 17.12 -11.46
N LEU A 362 -18.48 18.05 -10.64
CA LEU A 362 -17.59 17.76 -9.53
C LEU A 362 -18.36 17.71 -8.21
N TRP A 363 -18.09 16.66 -7.44
CA TRP A 363 -18.65 16.42 -6.11
C TRP A 363 -17.56 15.92 -5.14
N LEU A 364 -17.81 16.09 -3.85
CA LEU A 364 -16.84 15.83 -2.79
C LEU A 364 -16.81 14.33 -2.48
N ASN A 365 -15.64 13.69 -2.62
CA ASN A 365 -15.49 12.28 -2.29
C ASN A 365 -15.12 12.12 -0.82
N GLY A 366 -16.15 11.90 0.00
CA GLY A 366 -16.04 11.74 1.45
C GLY A 366 -16.86 12.79 2.20
N SER A 367 -17.07 12.55 3.50
CA SER A 367 -17.90 13.42 4.32
C SER A 367 -17.25 14.77 4.59
N HIS A 368 -18.06 15.82 4.73
CA HIS A 368 -17.59 17.12 5.21
C HIS A 368 -16.93 17.02 6.60
N PRO A 369 -15.97 17.91 6.94
CA PRO A 369 -15.38 17.97 8.29
C PRO A 369 -16.41 18.33 9.37
N GLN A 370 -16.11 17.99 10.63
CA GLN A 370 -16.92 18.40 11.78
C GLN A 370 -16.44 19.71 12.40
N LEU A 371 -17.30 20.34 13.21
CA LEU A 371 -16.92 21.50 14.02
C LEU A 371 -15.88 21.09 15.07
N GLY A 372 -14.64 21.58 14.91
CA GLY A 372 -13.50 21.23 15.75
C GLY A 372 -12.33 20.64 14.94
N ASP A 373 -12.63 20.10 13.76
CA ASP A 373 -11.60 19.70 12.81
C ASP A 373 -10.88 20.95 12.26
N GLU A 374 -9.57 20.82 12.03
CA GLU A 374 -8.81 21.82 11.31
C GLU A 374 -9.22 21.86 9.82
N VAL A 375 -8.48 22.61 9.00
CA VAL A 375 -8.67 22.58 7.55
C VAL A 375 -8.32 21.18 7.03
N VAL A 376 -9.32 20.46 6.49
CA VAL A 376 -9.12 19.11 5.95
C VAL A 376 -8.95 19.15 4.44
N ILE A 377 -8.15 18.23 3.90
CA ILE A 377 -8.04 18.00 2.47
C ILE A 377 -9.09 16.95 2.08
N ARG A 378 -9.84 17.21 1.01
CA ARG A 378 -10.87 16.30 0.48
C ARG A 378 -10.68 16.07 -1.01
N GLN A 379 -10.71 14.80 -1.39
CA GLN A 379 -10.66 14.39 -2.78
C GLN A 379 -11.94 14.82 -3.49
N VAL A 380 -11.82 15.23 -4.75
CA VAL A 380 -12.95 15.64 -5.59
C VAL A 380 -13.07 14.68 -6.77
N CYS A 381 -14.28 14.22 -7.04
CA CYS A 381 -14.59 13.29 -8.13
C CYS A 381 -15.40 14.01 -9.21
N ALA A 382 -15.07 13.73 -10.48
CA ALA A 382 -15.88 14.08 -11.63
C ALA A 382 -16.69 12.85 -12.06
N SER A 383 -17.99 13.04 -12.20
CA SER A 383 -18.87 11.99 -12.69
C SER A 383 -18.81 11.87 -14.21
N THR A 384 -18.67 10.64 -14.68
CA THR A 384 -18.66 10.26 -16.10
C THR A 384 -19.86 9.37 -16.41
N TRP A 385 -20.04 8.98 -17.68
CA TRP A 385 -21.16 8.14 -18.10
C TRP A 385 -21.25 6.80 -17.36
N SER A 386 -20.11 6.18 -17.04
CA SER A 386 -20.04 4.83 -16.47
C SER A 386 -19.67 4.79 -14.99
N ASP A 387 -19.15 5.88 -14.45
CA ASP A 387 -18.60 5.93 -13.10
C ASP A 387 -18.79 7.32 -12.47
N CYS A 388 -19.35 7.31 -11.26
CA CYS A 388 -19.51 8.47 -10.38
C CYS A 388 -18.17 9.14 -10.01
N CYS A 389 -17.06 8.40 -10.02
CA CYS A 389 -15.72 8.94 -9.85
C CYS A 389 -14.80 8.51 -10.99
N GLY A 390 -15.29 8.61 -12.23
CA GLY A 390 -14.51 8.25 -13.42
C GLY A 390 -13.24 9.09 -13.57
N TYR A 391 -13.19 10.29 -12.99
CA TYR A 391 -11.96 11.06 -12.85
C TYR A 391 -11.81 11.68 -11.46
N LYS A 392 -10.59 11.68 -10.94
CA LYS A 392 -10.23 12.32 -9.67
C LYS A 392 -9.56 13.67 -9.95
N SER A 393 -10.25 14.76 -9.63
CA SER A 393 -9.71 16.12 -9.72
C SER A 393 -8.66 16.36 -8.62
N HIS A 394 -7.88 17.44 -8.71
CA HIS A 394 -7.06 17.90 -7.58
C HIS A 394 -7.93 18.05 -6.33
N PRO A 395 -7.49 17.55 -5.16
CA PRO A 395 -8.24 17.70 -3.94
C PRO A 395 -8.28 19.16 -3.52
N ILE A 396 -9.30 19.49 -2.74
CA ILE A 396 -9.56 20.83 -2.25
C ILE A 396 -9.43 20.86 -0.72
N ARG A 397 -9.21 22.04 -0.17
CA ARG A 397 -9.25 22.23 1.29
C ARG A 397 -10.65 22.67 1.70
N VAL A 398 -11.15 22.08 2.78
CA VAL A 398 -12.50 22.30 3.31
C VAL A 398 -12.40 22.60 4.79
N LYS A 399 -13.14 23.61 5.26
CA LYS A 399 -13.24 23.93 6.68
C LYS A 399 -14.70 24.05 7.10
N ALA A 400 -15.03 23.43 8.24
CA ALA A 400 -16.32 23.61 8.91
C ALA A 400 -16.33 24.93 9.70
N CYS A 401 -17.37 25.73 9.53
CA CYS A 401 -17.46 27.05 10.16
C CYS A 401 -18.61 27.16 11.16
N PRO A 402 -18.45 27.98 12.21
CA PRO A 402 -19.53 28.30 13.14
C PRO A 402 -20.73 28.88 12.39
N GLY A 403 -21.92 28.30 12.58
CA GLY A 403 -23.13 28.67 11.83
C GLY A 403 -23.55 27.67 10.75
N ASN A 404 -23.03 26.44 10.79
CA ASN A 404 -23.44 25.30 9.97
C ASN A 404 -23.28 25.57 8.46
N TYR A 405 -22.09 26.00 8.07
CA TYR A 405 -21.68 26.13 6.67
C TYR A 405 -20.22 25.75 6.51
N TYR A 406 -19.83 25.54 5.26
CA TYR A 406 -18.47 25.16 4.89
C TYR A 406 -17.87 26.23 3.97
N VAL A 407 -16.55 26.36 4.06
CA VAL A 407 -15.75 27.13 3.11
C VAL A 407 -14.78 26.19 2.40
N TYR A 408 -14.55 26.46 1.12
CA TYR A 408 -13.78 25.62 0.22
C TYR A 408 -12.68 26.46 -0.45
N GLU A 409 -11.45 25.98 -0.41
CA GLU A 409 -10.36 26.50 -1.23
C GLU A 409 -10.34 25.68 -2.53
N PHE A 410 -11.16 26.10 -3.50
CA PHE A 410 -11.24 25.46 -4.81
C PHE A 410 -9.96 25.67 -5.61
N VAL A 411 -9.69 24.74 -6.51
CA VAL A 411 -8.49 24.77 -7.34
C VAL A 411 -8.87 24.64 -8.81
N LYS A 412 -8.00 25.15 -9.67
CA LYS A 412 -8.16 25.05 -11.12
C LYS A 412 -8.19 23.58 -11.55
N THR A 413 -9.20 23.24 -12.34
CA THR A 413 -9.41 21.88 -12.84
C THR A 413 -8.61 21.66 -14.13
N PRO A 414 -8.24 20.42 -14.49
CA PRO A 414 -7.43 20.13 -15.68
C PRO A 414 -8.22 20.15 -16.99
N PHE A 415 -9.55 20.04 -16.91
CA PHE A 415 -10.47 20.15 -18.05
C PHE A 415 -11.79 20.78 -17.60
N CYS A 416 -12.74 20.87 -18.52
CA CYS A 416 -13.97 21.62 -18.34
C CYS A 416 -14.98 20.91 -17.43
N THR A 417 -14.93 21.23 -16.14
CA THR A 417 -15.77 20.65 -15.08
C THR A 417 -16.35 21.77 -14.20
N VAL A 418 -17.33 21.46 -13.34
CA VAL A 418 -17.96 22.45 -12.43
C VAL A 418 -18.06 21.91 -11.01
N TYR A 419 -17.64 22.70 -10.02
CA TYR A 419 -17.94 22.44 -8.60
C TYR A 419 -19.43 22.62 -8.32
N CYS A 420 -20.11 21.51 -8.05
CA CYS A 420 -21.55 21.50 -7.81
C CYS A 420 -21.95 22.14 -6.48
N ALA A 421 -23.14 22.72 -6.46
CA ALA A 421 -23.83 23.17 -5.25
C ALA A 421 -25.04 22.27 -4.97
N GLY A 422 -25.12 21.70 -3.77
CA GLY A 422 -26.27 20.93 -3.33
C GLY A 422 -27.53 21.78 -3.21
N ILE A 423 -28.69 21.13 -3.11
CA ILE A 423 -29.97 21.80 -2.86
C ILE A 423 -30.56 21.20 -1.59
N TYR A 424 -30.46 21.94 -0.50
CA TYR A 424 -31.12 21.61 0.76
C TYR A 424 -32.36 22.48 0.90
N ILE A 425 -33.52 21.95 0.49
CA ILE A 425 -34.79 22.70 0.60
C ILE A 425 -35.21 22.74 2.08
N TYR A 426 -35.04 23.89 2.73
CA TYR A 426 -35.67 24.16 4.02
C TYR A 426 -37.14 24.54 3.80
N ILE A 427 -38.06 23.58 3.99
CA ILE A 427 -39.50 23.86 3.87
C ILE A 427 -39.97 24.61 5.13
N TYR A 428 -40.13 25.93 5.04
CA TYR A 428 -40.92 26.70 6.01
C TYR A 428 -42.41 26.47 5.72
N LEU A 429 -43.07 25.60 6.49
CA LEU A 429 -44.52 25.41 6.42
C LEU A 429 -45.23 26.57 7.15
N THR A 430 -45.53 27.66 6.45
CA THR A 430 -46.64 28.54 6.86
C THR A 430 -47.95 27.91 6.39
N THR A 431 -48.82 27.62 7.35
CA THR A 431 -50.15 27.04 7.15
C THR A 431 -51.03 27.90 6.23
N TYR A 432 -51.21 27.50 4.98
CA TYR A 432 -52.39 27.85 4.20
C TYR A 432 -52.90 26.62 3.45
N ASN A 433 -54.18 26.32 3.70
CA ASN A 433 -54.96 25.26 3.07
C ASN A 433 -54.93 25.40 1.53
N LEU A 434 -54.44 24.37 0.84
CA LEU A 434 -54.80 24.12 -0.55
C LEU A 434 -55.21 22.65 -0.70
N ILE A 435 -56.53 22.46 -0.73
CA ILE A 435 -57.17 21.28 -1.28
C ILE A 435 -56.97 21.36 -2.80
N SER A 436 -56.15 20.46 -3.36
CA SER A 436 -56.10 20.22 -4.80
C SER A 436 -55.72 18.77 -5.07
N LYS A 437 -56.61 18.07 -5.77
CA LYS A 437 -56.48 16.67 -6.19
C LYS A 437 -55.33 16.50 -7.18
N ASN A 438 -54.65 15.35 -7.06
CA ASN A 438 -53.78 14.73 -8.05
C ASN A 438 -52.57 15.57 -8.53
N HIS A 439 -51.49 15.53 -7.76
CA HIS A 439 -50.14 15.55 -8.32
C HIS A 439 -49.29 14.55 -7.54
N ILE A 440 -48.86 13.48 -8.22
CA ILE A 440 -47.76 12.63 -7.75
C ILE A 440 -46.49 13.44 -7.99
N ILE A 441 -45.76 13.75 -6.91
CA ILE A 441 -44.43 14.35 -6.97
C ILE A 441 -43.45 13.18 -6.89
N HIS A 442 -42.67 12.96 -7.96
CA HIS A 442 -41.48 12.11 -7.88
C HIS A 442 -40.40 12.90 -7.13
N ILE A 443 -39.98 12.39 -5.97
CA ILE A 443 -38.87 12.92 -5.17
C ILE A 443 -37.84 11.81 -5.07
N ASP A 444 -36.66 11.98 -5.68
CA ASP A 444 -35.55 11.02 -5.66
C ASP A 444 -34.76 11.02 -4.33
N ARG A 445 -35.49 11.02 -3.22
CA ARG A 445 -35.02 10.63 -1.89
C ARG A 445 -36.22 10.09 -1.11
N CYS A 446 -36.31 8.78 -0.93
CA CYS A 446 -37.29 8.16 -0.03
C CYS A 446 -36.94 8.46 1.43
N VAL A 447 -37.30 9.64 1.93
CA VAL A 447 -37.49 9.88 3.36
C VAL A 447 -38.98 9.70 3.64
N CYS A 448 -39.35 8.55 4.20
CA CYS A 448 -40.71 8.33 4.68
C CYS A 448 -40.90 9.10 6.01
N HIS A 449 -41.61 10.23 5.98
CA HIS A 449 -42.14 10.84 7.21
C HIS A 449 -43.37 10.04 7.67
N LEU A 450 -43.24 9.25 8.73
CA LEU A 450 -44.41 8.65 9.40
C LEU A 450 -45.24 9.76 10.06
N PHE A 451 -46.42 10.05 9.51
CA PHE A 451 -47.49 10.68 10.28
C PHE A 451 -48.20 9.59 11.10
N ILE A 452 -47.64 9.22 12.25
CA ILE A 452 -48.44 8.58 13.30
C ILE A 452 -48.99 9.70 14.17
N HIS A 453 -50.31 9.72 14.36
CA HIS A 453 -50.95 10.46 15.44
C HIS A 453 -50.45 9.89 16.78
N THR A 454 -49.29 10.32 17.24
CA THR A 454 -48.73 10.28 18.62
C THR A 454 -47.22 10.46 18.53
N SER A 455 -46.67 11.17 19.50
CA SER A 455 -45.30 11.71 19.55
C SER A 455 -44.20 10.63 19.52
N TYR A 456 -43.68 10.29 18.33
CA TYR A 456 -42.32 9.79 18.09
C TYR A 456 -42.04 9.79 16.58
N THR A 457 -40.96 10.44 16.12
CA THR A 457 -40.51 10.38 14.72
C THR A 457 -39.30 9.47 14.61
N GLU A 458 -39.48 8.25 14.11
CA GLU A 458 -38.39 7.44 13.58
C GLU A 458 -38.31 7.64 12.07
N THR A 459 -37.19 8.17 11.60
CA THR A 459 -36.89 8.33 10.17
C THR A 459 -36.33 7.02 9.64
N LEU A 460 -37.08 6.33 8.77
CA LEU A 460 -36.62 5.12 8.11
C LEU A 460 -35.95 5.48 6.77
N ASN A 461 -34.62 5.36 6.70
CA ASN A 461 -33.83 5.59 5.49
C ASN A 461 -33.58 4.25 4.77
N CYS A 462 -34.17 4.06 3.59
CA CYS A 462 -33.88 2.94 2.69
C CYS A 462 -32.70 3.29 1.77
N THR A 463 -31.90 2.29 1.37
CA THR A 463 -30.83 2.48 0.37
C THR A 463 -31.39 2.63 -1.04
N GLU A 464 -30.57 3.06 -2.02
CA GLU A 464 -31.00 3.24 -3.42
C GLU A 464 -31.55 1.94 -4.05
N ASP A 465 -31.09 0.78 -3.59
CA ASP A 465 -31.53 -0.56 -4.02
C ASP A 465 -32.76 -1.10 -3.27
N GLU A 466 -33.36 -0.32 -2.38
CA GLU A 466 -34.52 -0.68 -1.57
C GLU A 466 -35.65 0.34 -1.77
N TRP A 467 -36.90 -0.09 -1.60
CA TRP A 467 -38.05 0.82 -1.62
C TRP A 467 -38.83 0.75 -0.30
N CYS A 468 -39.33 1.90 0.18
CA CYS A 468 -40.12 1.99 1.41
C CYS A 468 -41.53 1.42 1.14
N GLY A 469 -41.96 0.41 1.89
CA GLY A 469 -43.29 -0.17 1.75
C GLY A 469 -43.82 -0.86 3.00
N GLU A 470 -45.09 -1.23 2.96
CA GLU A 470 -45.81 -1.85 4.08
C GLU A 470 -45.98 -3.36 3.84
N LYS A 471 -45.62 -4.16 4.85
CA LYS A 471 -45.85 -5.61 4.85
C LYS A 471 -46.35 -6.05 6.23
N ASN A 472 -47.49 -6.75 6.28
CA ASN A 472 -48.14 -7.20 7.53
C ASN A 472 -48.34 -6.07 8.57
N SER A 473 -48.76 -4.88 8.13
CA SER A 473 -48.99 -3.71 9.00
C SER A 473 -47.74 -3.15 9.70
N VAL A 474 -46.54 -3.50 9.21
CA VAL A 474 -45.27 -2.91 9.62
C VAL A 474 -44.66 -2.22 8.39
N TYR A 475 -44.16 -0.99 8.57
CA TYR A 475 -43.44 -0.26 7.53
C TYR A 475 -41.95 -0.60 7.60
N GLY A 476 -41.34 -0.84 6.43
CA GLY A 476 -39.93 -1.19 6.32
C GLY A 476 -39.40 -0.95 4.91
N CYS A 477 -38.18 -1.41 4.66
CA CYS A 477 -37.55 -1.32 3.34
C CYS A 477 -37.62 -2.68 2.66
N LEU A 478 -38.18 -2.72 1.46
CA LEU A 478 -38.42 -3.91 0.64
C LEU A 478 -37.37 -3.96 -0.49
N CYS A 479 -37.03 -5.16 -0.97
CA CYS A 479 -36.02 -5.30 -2.01
C CYS A 479 -36.61 -4.94 -3.37
N ASN A 480 -35.79 -4.37 -4.27
CA ASN A 480 -36.17 -4.14 -5.66
C ASN A 480 -36.29 -5.48 -6.43
N GLU A 481 -37.18 -5.53 -7.44
CA GLU A 481 -37.61 -6.76 -8.12
C GLU A 481 -36.47 -7.62 -8.72
N ASN A 482 -35.29 -7.04 -8.97
CA ASN A 482 -34.11 -7.73 -9.52
C ASN A 482 -33.33 -8.61 -8.52
N GLN A 483 -33.63 -8.60 -7.22
CA GLN A 483 -32.90 -9.36 -6.20
C GLN A 483 -33.58 -10.68 -5.77
N THR A 484 -34.63 -11.12 -6.46
CA THR A 484 -35.40 -12.31 -6.07
C THR A 484 -34.72 -13.64 -6.45
N ARG A 485 -33.87 -14.17 -5.55
CA ARG A 485 -33.69 -15.62 -5.41
C ARG A 485 -34.32 -16.09 -4.09
N PRO A 486 -35.37 -16.93 -4.10
CA PRO A 486 -36.19 -17.16 -2.89
C PRO A 486 -35.56 -18.01 -1.77
N ASP A 487 -34.41 -18.65 -1.99
CA ASP A 487 -33.97 -19.75 -1.11
C ASP A 487 -32.64 -19.50 -0.34
N SER A 488 -31.99 -18.34 -0.48
CA SER A 488 -30.77 -18.03 0.30
C SER A 488 -30.71 -16.56 0.69
N LEU A 489 -30.67 -16.27 2.00
CA LEU A 489 -30.37 -14.92 2.50
C LEU A 489 -28.93 -14.52 2.12
N ASP A 490 -28.73 -13.28 1.70
CA ASP A 490 -27.41 -12.70 1.48
C ASP A 490 -26.79 -12.27 2.82
N PHE A 491 -25.72 -12.96 3.19
CA PHE A 491 -24.98 -12.72 4.43
C PHE A 491 -23.47 -12.66 4.22
N SER A 492 -22.79 -11.96 5.12
CA SER A 492 -21.33 -11.88 5.21
C SER A 492 -20.90 -12.07 6.66
N GLU A 493 -19.96 -12.97 6.90
CA GLU A 493 -19.39 -13.24 8.21
C GLU A 493 -17.93 -12.76 8.25
N THR A 494 -17.59 -12.00 9.29
CA THR A 494 -16.23 -11.47 9.51
C THR A 494 -15.76 -11.89 10.89
N CYS A 495 -14.57 -12.46 10.97
CA CYS A 495 -13.99 -12.98 12.21
C CYS A 495 -12.62 -12.35 12.43
N GLU A 496 -12.43 -11.67 13.55
CA GLU A 496 -11.19 -10.97 13.87
C GLU A 496 -10.81 -11.20 15.34
N SER A 497 -9.66 -11.84 15.57
CA SER A 497 -9.14 -12.13 16.91
C SER A 497 -10.14 -12.91 17.79
N SER A 498 -10.65 -12.28 18.84
CA SER A 498 -11.65 -12.76 19.80
C SER A 498 -13.07 -12.30 19.45
N SER A 499 -13.26 -11.62 18.33
CA SER A 499 -14.51 -10.99 17.94
C SER A 499 -15.04 -11.55 16.62
N GLY A 500 -16.36 -11.47 16.44
CA GLY A 500 -17.02 -11.89 15.21
C GLY A 500 -18.21 -10.99 14.90
N SER A 501 -18.39 -10.67 13.63
CA SER A 501 -19.55 -9.95 13.15
C SER A 501 -20.24 -10.69 12.00
N MET A 502 -21.55 -10.55 11.95
CA MET A 502 -22.37 -11.05 10.87
C MET A 502 -23.25 -9.93 10.32
N SER A 503 -23.19 -9.74 9.02
CA SER A 503 -23.98 -8.79 8.25
C SER A 503 -24.99 -9.53 7.39
N VAL A 504 -26.27 -9.21 7.52
CA VAL A 504 -27.37 -9.83 6.77
C VAL A 504 -28.19 -8.77 6.03
N SER A 505 -28.64 -9.03 4.81
CA SER A 505 -29.47 -8.07 4.04
C SER A 505 -30.74 -7.68 4.79
N ARG A 506 -30.96 -6.38 4.98
CA ARG A 506 -32.09 -5.86 5.75
C ARG A 506 -33.41 -6.01 5.02
N CYS A 507 -33.45 -5.73 3.71
CA CYS A 507 -34.69 -5.85 2.94
C CYS A 507 -35.16 -7.31 2.84
N GLN A 508 -34.24 -8.26 2.71
CA GLN A 508 -34.57 -9.70 2.67
C GLN A 508 -35.10 -10.20 4.03
N LEU A 509 -34.49 -9.75 5.13
CA LEU A 509 -34.98 -10.03 6.49
C LEU A 509 -36.38 -9.46 6.70
N PHE A 510 -36.61 -8.22 6.25
CA PHE A 510 -37.92 -7.58 6.34
C PHE A 510 -38.98 -8.30 5.50
N GLU A 511 -38.63 -8.73 4.29
CA GLU A 511 -39.51 -9.55 3.46
C GLU A 511 -39.80 -10.93 4.07
N ALA A 512 -38.85 -11.51 4.80
CA ALA A 512 -39.02 -12.74 5.56
C ALA A 512 -39.88 -12.55 6.84
N GLY A 513 -40.23 -11.32 7.19
CA GLY A 513 -41.07 -10.98 8.35
C GLY A 513 -40.30 -10.67 9.62
N PHE A 514 -38.98 -10.41 9.52
CA PHE A 514 -38.11 -10.12 10.66
C PHE A 514 -37.51 -8.72 10.52
N PRO A 515 -38.13 -7.68 11.12
CA PRO A 515 -37.57 -6.33 11.09
C PRO A 515 -36.28 -6.26 11.93
N ALA A 516 -35.40 -5.30 11.61
CA ALA A 516 -34.06 -5.25 12.20
C ALA A 516 -34.05 -5.06 13.73
N ASP A 517 -35.07 -4.39 14.28
CA ASP A 517 -35.16 -4.04 15.71
C ASP A 517 -35.45 -5.23 16.63
N VAL A 518 -35.97 -6.33 16.08
CA VAL A 518 -36.26 -7.56 16.85
C VAL A 518 -35.14 -8.59 16.79
N LEU A 519 -34.06 -8.30 16.05
CA LEU A 519 -32.94 -9.22 15.87
C LEU A 519 -31.88 -9.01 16.96
N HIS A 520 -31.47 -10.11 17.59
CA HIS A 520 -30.44 -10.11 18.62
C HIS A 520 -29.62 -11.41 18.58
N LEU A 521 -28.47 -11.43 19.25
CA LEU A 521 -27.65 -12.63 19.44
C LEU A 521 -28.20 -13.54 20.55
N ASN A 522 -27.49 -14.60 20.94
CA ASN A 522 -27.89 -15.46 22.07
C ASN A 522 -28.16 -14.65 23.36
N ASP A 523 -27.44 -13.56 23.58
CA ASP A 523 -27.77 -12.54 24.58
C ASP A 523 -28.70 -11.46 23.97
N PRO A 524 -29.93 -11.29 24.50
CA PRO A 524 -30.88 -10.27 24.03
C PRO A 524 -30.39 -8.81 24.15
N SER A 525 -29.36 -8.53 24.96
CA SER A 525 -28.78 -7.17 25.02
C SER A 525 -28.03 -6.81 23.74
N CYS A 526 -27.56 -7.80 22.97
CA CYS A 526 -26.78 -7.61 21.75
C CYS A 526 -27.70 -7.54 20.53
N LYS A 527 -28.23 -6.35 20.26
CA LYS A 527 -29.15 -6.08 19.14
C LYS A 527 -28.40 -5.75 17.85
N GLY A 528 -29.04 -6.04 16.71
CA GLY A 528 -28.51 -5.67 15.40
C GLY A 528 -28.58 -4.18 15.10
N THR A 529 -27.58 -3.67 14.38
CA THR A 529 -27.51 -2.28 13.92
C THR A 529 -27.60 -2.22 12.40
N VAL A 530 -28.27 -1.20 11.86
CA VAL A 530 -28.43 -1.06 10.40
C VAL A 530 -27.32 -0.16 9.84
N ARG A 531 -26.53 -0.68 8.90
CA ARG A 531 -25.51 0.08 8.14
C ARG A 531 -25.62 -0.29 6.66
N ASN A 532 -25.69 0.72 5.79
CA ASN A 532 -25.74 0.55 4.32
C ASN A 532 -26.72 -0.54 3.82
N GLY A 533 -27.95 -0.58 4.34
CA GLY A 533 -28.96 -1.56 3.90
C GLY A 533 -28.76 -2.98 4.44
N ARG A 534 -27.81 -3.20 5.35
CA ARG A 534 -27.58 -4.49 6.03
C ARG A 534 -27.71 -4.36 7.54
N VAL A 535 -28.11 -5.46 8.19
CA VAL A 535 -28.17 -5.60 9.65
C VAL A 535 -26.88 -6.27 10.10
N GLU A 536 -26.05 -5.53 10.84
CA GLU A 536 -24.81 -6.01 11.44
C GLU A 536 -25.03 -6.38 12.92
N LEU A 537 -24.67 -7.61 13.28
CA LEU A 537 -24.59 -8.11 14.66
C LEU A 537 -23.15 -8.47 14.99
N HIS A 538 -22.68 -8.12 16.18
CA HIS A 538 -21.29 -8.29 16.59
C HIS A 538 -21.21 -8.87 18.00
N PHE A 539 -20.23 -9.75 18.23
CA PHE A 539 -19.82 -10.19 19.55
C PHE A 539 -18.31 -9.96 19.71
N ASP A 540 -17.90 -9.65 20.93
CA ASP A 540 -16.51 -9.55 21.34
C ASP A 540 -16.33 -10.34 22.64
N ASN A 541 -15.45 -11.34 22.64
CA ASN A 541 -15.22 -12.17 23.82
C ASN A 541 -14.41 -11.47 24.92
N ASP A 542 -13.73 -10.35 24.63
CA ASP A 542 -12.94 -9.61 25.61
C ASP A 542 -13.78 -8.59 26.38
N GLU A 543 -14.72 -7.91 25.70
CA GLU A 543 -15.64 -6.94 26.30
C GLU A 543 -17.02 -7.54 26.66
N HIS A 544 -17.79 -8.00 25.68
CA HIS A 544 -19.18 -8.43 25.86
C HIS A 544 -19.51 -9.68 25.03
N ILE A 545 -19.49 -10.85 25.70
CA ILE A 545 -19.53 -12.20 25.08
C ILE A 545 -20.81 -12.47 24.26
N CYS A 546 -21.89 -11.70 24.46
CA CYS A 546 -23.16 -11.83 23.71
C CYS A 546 -23.74 -13.26 23.64
N GLY A 547 -23.46 -14.10 24.64
CA GLY A 547 -23.89 -15.50 24.68
C GLY A 547 -23.20 -16.42 23.65
N THR A 548 -22.02 -16.07 23.15
CA THR A 548 -21.23 -16.89 22.22
C THR A 548 -20.80 -18.20 22.87
N ASN A 549 -20.98 -19.32 22.16
CA ASN A 549 -20.55 -20.65 22.58
C ASN A 549 -19.20 -21.00 21.95
N LEU A 550 -18.23 -21.41 22.77
CA LEU A 550 -16.94 -21.92 22.31
C LEU A 550 -16.94 -23.46 22.28
N VAL A 551 -16.62 -24.03 21.12
CA VAL A 551 -16.46 -25.47 20.93
C VAL A 551 -15.06 -25.75 20.37
N ALA A 552 -14.27 -26.60 21.03
CA ALA A 552 -12.97 -27.04 20.54
C ALA A 552 -13.06 -28.49 20.05
N ASN A 553 -12.65 -28.74 18.80
CA ASN A 553 -12.69 -30.08 18.17
C ASN A 553 -11.29 -30.70 18.00
N GLY A 554 -10.30 -30.23 18.76
CA GLY A 554 -8.91 -30.74 18.76
C GLY A 554 -8.04 -30.33 17.56
N THR A 555 -8.62 -29.84 16.46
CA THR A 555 -7.87 -29.23 15.33
C THR A 555 -8.22 -27.75 15.12
N HIS A 556 -9.45 -27.36 15.48
CA HIS A 556 -9.93 -25.99 15.41
C HIS A 556 -10.72 -25.66 16.68
N PHE A 557 -10.69 -24.39 17.09
CA PHE A 557 -11.67 -23.84 18.03
C PHE A 557 -12.69 -22.99 17.28
N ILE A 558 -13.94 -23.10 17.70
CA ILE A 558 -15.10 -22.57 16.97
C ILE A 558 -15.89 -21.70 17.94
N TYR A 559 -15.88 -20.38 17.73
CA TYR A 559 -16.85 -19.49 18.34
C TYR A 559 -18.14 -19.56 17.53
N SER A 560 -19.25 -19.87 18.17
CA SER A 560 -20.55 -20.02 17.51
C SER A 560 -21.61 -19.19 18.23
N ASN A 561 -22.43 -18.50 17.45
CA ASN A 561 -23.54 -17.71 17.97
C ASN A 561 -24.77 -17.88 17.06
N PHE A 562 -25.96 -17.48 17.55
CA PHE A 562 -27.18 -17.49 16.76
C PHE A 562 -27.77 -16.08 16.70
N ILE A 563 -28.18 -15.67 15.50
CA ILE A 563 -29.09 -14.54 15.32
C ILE A 563 -30.51 -15.05 15.53
N LEU A 564 -31.17 -14.51 16.55
CA LEU A 564 -32.53 -14.86 16.95
C LEU A 564 -33.47 -13.69 16.61
N GLY A 565 -34.63 -14.03 16.07
CA GLY A 565 -35.72 -13.09 15.82
C GLY A 565 -37.05 -13.69 16.24
N ALA A 566 -37.69 -13.09 17.24
CA ALA A 566 -39.03 -13.47 17.68
C ALA A 566 -40.05 -12.37 17.28
N PRO A 567 -41.25 -12.76 16.82
CA PRO A 567 -42.28 -11.81 16.43
C PRO A 567 -42.99 -11.20 17.66
N ARG A 568 -43.54 -10.00 17.49
CA ARG A 568 -44.23 -9.23 18.55
C ARG A 568 -45.63 -9.80 18.83
N SER A 569 -45.73 -10.98 19.46
CA SER A 569 -47.00 -11.52 19.96
C SER A 569 -46.97 -11.79 21.47
N GLU A 570 -47.60 -10.90 22.26
CA GLU A 570 -47.82 -11.08 23.71
C GLU A 570 -49.02 -12.02 24.00
N GLY A 571 -48.96 -13.26 23.50
CA GLY A 571 -50.00 -14.27 23.70
C GLY A 571 -49.45 -15.58 24.26
N LEU A 572 -50.28 -16.33 24.99
CA LEU A 572 -49.94 -17.66 25.54
C LEU A 572 -49.65 -18.74 24.47
N ILE A 573 -50.01 -18.50 23.20
CA ILE A 573 -49.74 -19.38 22.06
C ILE A 573 -49.36 -18.50 20.87
N SER A 574 -48.15 -18.65 20.33
CA SER A 574 -47.72 -18.03 19.07
C SER A 574 -47.61 -19.08 17.96
N ARG A 575 -48.11 -18.77 16.76
CA ARG A 575 -48.06 -19.61 15.55
C ARG A 575 -47.09 -19.06 14.49
N GLU A 576 -46.31 -18.04 14.85
CA GLU A 576 -45.45 -17.31 13.94
C GLU A 576 -44.06 -17.98 13.83
N LYS A 577 -43.36 -17.72 12.72
CA LYS A 577 -42.04 -18.29 12.45
C LYS A 577 -41.00 -17.61 13.34
N ILE A 578 -40.08 -18.39 13.91
CA ILE A 578 -38.92 -17.89 14.67
C ILE A 578 -37.71 -17.92 13.74
N LEU A 579 -36.97 -16.82 13.64
CA LEU A 579 -35.70 -16.78 12.91
C LEU A 579 -34.60 -17.27 13.83
N LYS A 580 -33.80 -18.23 13.34
CA LYS A 580 -32.59 -18.71 14.00
C LYS A 580 -31.52 -18.96 12.95
N LEU A 581 -30.61 -18.01 12.77
CA LEU A 581 -29.46 -18.15 11.88
C LEU A 581 -28.23 -18.48 12.71
N SER A 582 -27.53 -19.58 12.39
CA SER A 582 -26.28 -19.94 13.05
C SER A 582 -25.10 -19.39 12.27
N PHE A 583 -24.13 -18.81 12.97
CA PHE A 583 -22.84 -18.45 12.38
C PHE A 583 -21.71 -18.81 13.34
N SER A 584 -20.53 -19.05 12.77
CA SER A 584 -19.39 -19.48 13.56
C SER A 584 -18.06 -19.05 12.98
N CYS A 585 -17.19 -18.54 13.83
CA CYS A 585 -15.79 -18.26 13.51
C CYS A 585 -14.93 -19.47 13.89
N VAL A 586 -14.29 -20.07 12.89
CA VAL A 586 -13.46 -21.27 13.04
C VAL A 586 -11.99 -20.85 13.04
N TYR A 587 -11.20 -21.33 13.99
CA TYR A 587 -9.79 -20.96 14.11
C TYR A 587 -8.94 -22.22 14.21
N PRO A 588 -7.95 -22.42 13.34
CA PRO A 588 -7.05 -23.56 13.43
C PRO A 588 -6.17 -23.44 14.69
N GLN A 589 -6.02 -24.55 15.40
CA GLN A 589 -5.23 -24.61 16.64
C GLN A 589 -3.71 -24.52 16.38
N THR A 590 -3.28 -24.77 15.14
CA THR A 590 -1.91 -24.64 14.63
C THR A 590 -1.92 -23.79 13.36
N GLN A 591 -1.15 -22.70 13.32
CA GLN A 591 -1.08 -21.81 12.15
C GLN A 591 0.36 -21.48 11.80
N THR A 592 0.63 -21.48 10.50
CA THR A 592 1.96 -21.25 9.93
C THR A 592 2.23 -19.75 9.73
N LEU A 593 3.28 -19.18 10.36
CA LEU A 593 3.75 -17.82 10.10
C LEU A 593 5.27 -17.83 9.80
N SER A 594 5.67 -17.56 8.56
CA SER A 594 7.07 -17.32 8.17
C SER A 594 7.24 -15.92 7.59
N ILE A 595 8.32 -15.22 7.96
CA ILE A 595 8.63 -13.86 7.47
C ILE A 595 10.13 -13.75 7.16
N ASN A 596 10.43 -13.11 6.03
CA ASN A 596 11.75 -12.63 5.62
C ASN A 596 11.87 -11.12 5.89
N VAL A 597 12.25 -10.69 7.10
CA VAL A 597 12.55 -9.27 7.40
C VAL A 597 13.63 -9.16 8.48
N GLU A 598 14.66 -8.33 8.22
CA GLU A 598 15.67 -7.88 9.19
C GLU A 598 15.06 -6.81 10.14
N ILE A 599 15.45 -6.86 11.41
CA ILE A 599 14.78 -6.27 12.59
C ILE A 599 14.49 -4.75 12.49
N ASN A 600 13.24 -4.37 12.78
CA ASN A 600 12.87 -3.12 13.44
C ASN A 600 11.94 -3.47 14.64
N PRO A 601 12.29 -3.18 15.91
CA PRO A 601 11.57 -3.70 17.07
C PRO A 601 10.44 -2.78 17.48
N LEU A 602 9.37 -2.82 16.71
CA LEU A 602 8.01 -2.51 17.14
C LEU A 602 7.09 -3.57 16.53
N GLY A 603 7.24 -4.83 16.96
CA GLY A 603 6.32 -5.93 16.65
C GLY A 603 6.24 -6.33 15.17
N SER A 604 6.46 -7.62 14.89
CA SER A 604 6.05 -8.17 13.60
C SER A 604 4.56 -8.48 13.64
N VAL A 605 3.74 -7.58 13.09
CA VAL A 605 2.29 -7.73 13.00
C VAL A 605 1.94 -8.22 11.59
N VAL A 606 1.58 -9.49 11.45
CA VAL A 606 1.15 -10.05 10.15
C VAL A 606 -0.34 -9.91 9.97
N HIS A 607 -0.73 -9.34 8.82
CA HIS A 607 -2.08 -9.43 8.32
C HIS A 607 -2.21 -10.44 7.19
N LYS A 608 -3.12 -11.41 7.35
CA LYS A 608 -3.50 -12.34 6.28
C LYS A 608 -5.02 -12.37 6.13
N THR A 609 -5.50 -11.89 4.99
CA THR A 609 -6.88 -12.09 4.55
C THR A 609 -7.02 -13.50 3.99
N LEU A 610 -7.95 -14.27 4.56
CA LEU A 610 -8.43 -15.55 4.03
C LEU A 610 -9.95 -15.47 3.84
N PRO A 611 -10.55 -16.33 3.00
CA PRO A 611 -11.99 -16.30 2.70
C PRO A 611 -12.85 -16.40 3.96
N ALA A 612 -14.06 -15.83 3.91
CA ALA A 612 -14.99 -15.69 5.02
C ALA A 612 -15.12 -16.94 5.92
N GLY A 613 -15.01 -16.75 7.25
CA GLY A 613 -15.29 -17.76 8.27
C GLY A 613 -14.11 -18.21 9.15
N GLU A 614 -12.87 -17.88 8.80
CA GLU A 614 -11.68 -18.18 9.63
C GLU A 614 -11.05 -16.92 10.23
N GLY A 615 -10.93 -16.83 11.56
CA GLY A 615 -10.34 -15.65 12.20
C GLY A 615 -8.84 -15.76 12.47
N ARG A 616 -8.22 -14.67 12.96
CA ARG A 616 -6.77 -14.46 12.97
C ARG A 616 -6.23 -14.13 14.37
N TYR A 617 -5.05 -14.65 14.72
CA TYR A 617 -4.27 -14.23 15.90
C TYR A 617 -2.83 -13.90 15.50
N GLN A 618 -2.09 -13.19 16.35
CA GLN A 618 -0.72 -12.73 16.06
C GLN A 618 0.28 -13.43 16.99
N VAL A 619 1.44 -13.82 16.48
CA VAL A 619 2.53 -14.42 17.28
C VAL A 619 3.77 -13.57 17.13
N ARG A 620 4.38 -13.19 18.25
CA ARG A 620 5.55 -12.31 18.31
C ARG A 620 6.66 -12.99 19.10
N MET A 621 7.87 -13.05 18.53
CA MET A 621 9.08 -13.47 19.24
C MET A 621 9.97 -12.25 19.50
N THR A 622 10.36 -12.03 20.75
CA THR A 622 11.14 -10.85 21.17
C THR A 622 12.27 -11.24 22.12
N PRO A 623 13.53 -10.87 21.83
CA PRO A 623 14.63 -11.01 22.78
C PRO A 623 14.69 -9.83 23.76
N TYR A 624 15.11 -10.08 24.99
CA TYR A 624 15.22 -9.12 26.09
C TYR A 624 16.60 -9.14 26.73
N GLU A 625 17.06 -7.96 27.12
CA GLU A 625 18.34 -7.75 27.81
C GLU A 625 18.29 -8.16 29.29
N ASP A 626 17.11 -8.10 29.88
CA ASP A 626 16.84 -8.31 31.30
C ASP A 626 16.04 -9.58 31.57
N GLU A 627 16.16 -10.13 32.77
CA GLU A 627 15.43 -11.33 33.20
C GLU A 627 13.95 -11.03 33.51
N GLU A 628 13.61 -9.75 33.67
CA GLU A 628 12.24 -9.27 33.91
C GLU A 628 11.42 -9.06 32.62
N PHE A 629 12.01 -9.23 31.44
CA PHE A 629 11.36 -9.05 30.13
C PHE A 629 10.77 -7.64 29.93
N THR A 630 11.49 -6.61 30.37
CA THR A 630 11.06 -5.20 30.31
C THR A 630 11.78 -4.38 29.25
N ARG A 631 13.04 -4.72 28.95
CA ARG A 631 13.91 -4.04 27.98
C ARG A 631 14.16 -4.96 26.78
N PRO A 632 13.28 -4.92 25.76
CA PRO A 632 13.53 -5.66 24.54
C PRO A 632 14.75 -5.08 23.83
N PHE A 633 15.54 -5.91 23.16
CA PHE A 633 16.62 -5.40 22.33
C PHE A 633 16.04 -4.50 21.22
N THR A 634 16.72 -3.39 20.95
CA THR A 634 16.32 -2.43 19.91
C THR A 634 17.34 -2.36 18.77
N GLY A 635 16.89 -2.49 17.52
CA GLY A 635 17.74 -2.52 16.34
C GLY A 635 18.53 -3.83 16.19
N ARG A 636 19.85 -3.70 15.94
CA ARG A 636 20.77 -4.83 15.75
C ARG A 636 21.14 -5.41 17.13
N VAL A 637 20.99 -6.72 17.29
CA VAL A 637 21.30 -7.41 18.55
C VAL A 637 22.76 -7.85 18.53
N ASP A 638 23.64 -7.05 19.12
CA ASP A 638 25.03 -7.42 19.33
C ASP A 638 25.17 -8.03 20.73
N ALA A 639 25.48 -9.32 20.81
CA ALA A 639 25.66 -10.06 22.07
C ALA A 639 27.06 -10.67 22.14
N GLU A 640 27.64 -10.74 23.33
CA GLU A 640 28.94 -11.40 23.57
C GLU A 640 28.78 -12.93 23.60
N LEU A 641 29.86 -13.67 23.30
CA LEU A 641 29.86 -15.12 23.50
C LEU A 641 29.53 -15.44 24.96
N ASP A 642 28.74 -16.48 25.18
CA ASP A 642 28.31 -16.93 26.50
C ASP A 642 27.38 -15.95 27.26
N GLN A 643 26.99 -14.83 26.63
CA GLN A 643 25.99 -13.90 27.19
C GLN A 643 24.63 -14.59 27.29
N LYS A 644 23.98 -14.50 28.46
CA LYS A 644 22.62 -15.02 28.66
C LYS A 644 21.62 -14.16 27.87
N MET A 645 20.83 -14.80 27.03
CA MET A 645 19.80 -14.20 26.19
C MET A 645 18.43 -14.65 26.66
N ASN A 646 17.53 -13.71 26.94
CA ASN A 646 16.14 -13.99 27.34
C ASN A 646 15.22 -13.81 26.12
N VAL A 647 14.31 -14.75 25.86
CA VAL A 647 13.41 -14.72 24.69
C VAL A 647 11.97 -14.99 25.14
N GLU A 648 11.05 -14.13 24.67
CA GLU A 648 9.60 -14.30 24.85
C GLU A 648 8.93 -14.59 23.49
N VAL A 649 8.11 -15.64 23.45
CA VAL A 649 7.14 -15.93 22.39
C VAL A 649 5.75 -15.62 22.93
N ARG A 650 5.12 -14.56 22.40
CA ARG A 650 3.82 -14.05 22.84
C ARG A 650 2.78 -14.22 21.75
N VAL A 651 1.61 -14.74 22.12
CA VAL A 651 0.42 -14.74 21.25
C VAL A 651 -0.50 -13.59 21.67
N GLU A 652 -0.88 -12.77 20.70
CA GLU A 652 -1.78 -11.62 20.83
C GLU A 652 -3.08 -11.88 20.03
N GLY A 653 -4.21 -11.35 20.51
CA GLY A 653 -5.52 -11.53 19.85
C GLY A 653 -6.27 -12.80 20.25
N VAL A 654 -5.96 -13.41 21.40
CA VAL A 654 -6.69 -14.57 21.98
C VAL A 654 -7.00 -14.33 23.46
N ASP A 655 -8.11 -14.88 23.97
CA ASP A 655 -8.51 -14.70 25.39
C ASP A 655 -7.48 -15.37 26.31
N SER A 656 -6.69 -14.54 26.99
CA SER A 656 -5.65 -14.96 27.93
C SER A 656 -6.16 -15.79 29.12
N ARG A 657 -7.47 -15.80 29.38
CA ARG A 657 -8.09 -16.62 30.43
C ARG A 657 -8.42 -18.04 29.97
N GLN A 658 -8.47 -18.27 28.66
CA GLN A 658 -8.88 -19.54 28.06
C GLN A 658 -7.74 -20.24 27.34
N PHE A 659 -6.73 -19.49 26.91
CA PHE A 659 -5.62 -20.01 26.10
C PHE A 659 -4.26 -19.77 26.75
N ALA A 660 -3.37 -20.73 26.57
CA ALA A 660 -1.95 -20.60 26.83
C ALA A 660 -1.14 -20.91 25.56
N SER A 661 -0.01 -20.22 25.39
CA SER A 661 0.98 -20.52 24.37
C SER A 661 1.86 -21.67 24.84
N VAL A 662 2.15 -22.62 23.94
CA VAL A 662 3.08 -23.73 24.19
C VAL A 662 4.14 -23.73 23.08
N MET A 663 5.41 -23.60 23.46
CA MET A 663 6.55 -23.79 22.57
C MET A 663 6.85 -25.28 22.44
N ASP A 664 6.75 -25.82 21.23
CA ASP A 664 6.99 -27.24 20.93
C ASP A 664 8.48 -27.52 20.73
N MET A 665 9.12 -26.67 19.93
CA MET A 665 10.53 -26.76 19.59
C MET A 665 11.08 -25.38 19.24
N CYS A 666 12.32 -25.12 19.65
CA CYS A 666 13.06 -23.91 19.31
C CYS A 666 14.47 -24.32 18.90
N TRP A 667 15.00 -23.74 17.83
CA TRP A 667 16.32 -24.08 17.30
C TRP A 667 16.97 -22.88 16.63
N ALA A 668 18.29 -22.93 16.46
CA ALA A 668 19.06 -21.88 15.81
C ALA A 668 19.74 -22.38 14.53
N THR A 669 19.95 -21.48 13.57
CA THR A 669 20.63 -21.71 12.29
C THR A 669 21.54 -20.51 11.95
N PRO A 670 22.57 -20.67 11.11
CA PRO A 670 23.47 -19.58 10.73
C PRO A 670 22.90 -18.63 9.65
N VAL A 671 21.75 -18.98 9.06
CA VAL A 671 21.07 -18.24 7.98
C VAL A 671 19.59 -18.12 8.30
N ASN A 672 18.87 -17.17 7.69
CA ASN A 672 17.43 -17.02 7.92
C ASN A 672 16.60 -18.10 7.18
N ASP A 673 16.88 -19.36 7.44
CA ASP A 673 16.20 -20.52 6.88
C ASP A 673 15.98 -21.56 8.01
N PRO A 674 14.72 -21.76 8.46
CA PRO A 674 14.41 -22.70 9.53
C PRO A 674 14.73 -24.16 9.16
N ASP A 675 14.76 -24.50 7.87
CA ASP A 675 15.02 -25.85 7.37
C ASP A 675 16.50 -26.09 7.03
N TYR A 676 17.38 -25.14 7.39
CA TYR A 676 18.79 -25.24 7.09
C TYR A 676 19.45 -26.47 7.75
N SER A 677 20.25 -27.19 6.97
CA SER A 677 20.88 -28.45 7.39
C SER A 677 21.77 -28.34 8.64
N LEU A 678 22.38 -27.18 8.88
CA LEU A 678 23.14 -26.90 10.10
C LEU A 678 22.22 -26.21 11.12
N ARG A 679 21.70 -26.97 12.08
CA ARG A 679 20.81 -26.49 13.14
C ARG A 679 21.27 -26.93 14.52
N TRP A 680 20.93 -26.14 15.54
CA TRP A 680 21.13 -26.46 16.95
C TRP A 680 19.81 -26.34 17.71
N ASP A 681 19.31 -27.43 18.26
CA ASP A 681 18.02 -27.45 18.95
C ASP A 681 18.18 -26.95 20.40
N LEU A 682 17.40 -25.94 20.80
CA LEU A 682 17.42 -25.35 22.15
C LEU A 682 16.27 -25.91 23.01
N ILE A 683 15.07 -26.01 22.44
CA ILE A 683 13.89 -26.65 23.05
C ILE A 683 13.49 -27.83 22.18
N VAL A 684 13.33 -29.01 22.78
CA VAL A 684 12.92 -30.24 22.12
C VAL A 684 11.76 -30.85 22.89
N THR A 685 10.66 -31.12 22.20
CA THR A 685 9.47 -31.75 22.81
C THR A 685 9.00 -31.01 24.06
N GLU A 686 8.81 -29.69 23.93
CA GLU A 686 8.32 -28.78 24.98
C GLU A 686 9.28 -28.57 26.18
N CYS A 687 10.47 -29.19 26.19
CA CYS A 687 11.47 -29.14 27.26
C CYS A 687 12.85 -28.65 26.78
N PRO A 688 13.72 -28.12 27.66
CA PRO A 688 15.11 -27.79 27.32
C PRO A 688 15.86 -28.97 26.72
N ASN A 689 16.71 -28.70 25.73
CA ASN A 689 17.55 -29.73 25.14
C ASN A 689 18.53 -30.29 26.21
N PRO A 690 18.49 -31.59 26.54
CA PRO A 690 19.36 -32.18 27.57
C PRO A 690 20.85 -32.16 27.21
N THR A 691 21.22 -31.89 25.95
CA THR A 691 22.62 -31.77 25.53
C THR A 691 23.18 -30.35 25.66
N ASP A 692 22.33 -29.38 26.01
CA ASP A 692 22.70 -27.98 26.19
C ASP A 692 22.30 -27.54 27.61
N ASP A 693 23.29 -27.46 28.51
CA ASP A 693 23.07 -27.09 29.91
C ASP A 693 22.86 -25.57 30.11
N THR A 694 22.89 -24.79 29.03
CA THR A 694 22.72 -23.33 29.07
C THR A 694 21.28 -22.89 28.88
N VAL A 695 20.38 -23.78 28.45
CA VAL A 695 18.99 -23.46 28.15
C VAL A 695 18.11 -23.62 29.38
N GLU A 696 17.43 -22.55 29.78
CA GLU A 696 16.47 -22.55 30.90
C GLU A 696 15.06 -22.23 30.38
N LEU A 697 14.09 -23.13 30.63
CA LEU A 697 12.68 -22.89 30.34
C LEU A 697 12.02 -22.19 31.53
N LEU A 698 11.60 -20.94 31.35
CA LEU A 698 11.06 -20.10 32.43
C LEU A 698 9.54 -20.21 32.55
N GLN A 699 8.85 -20.24 31.41
CA GLN A 699 7.40 -20.32 31.34
C GLN A 699 6.96 -20.97 30.03
N ASN A 700 6.14 -22.02 30.10
CA ASN A 700 5.57 -22.66 28.91
C ASN A 700 4.19 -23.24 29.25
N GLY A 701 3.16 -22.92 28.46
CA GLY A 701 1.81 -23.47 28.64
C GLY A 701 1.04 -22.96 29.86
N VAL A 702 1.36 -21.77 30.37
CA VAL A 702 0.70 -21.17 31.56
C VAL A 702 -0.10 -19.90 31.21
N SER A 703 0.39 -19.10 30.27
CA SER A 703 -0.29 -17.90 29.76
C SER A 703 -0.07 -17.81 28.25
N THR A 704 -0.56 -16.77 27.61
CA THR A 704 -0.29 -16.47 26.19
C THR A 704 1.17 -16.08 25.91
N SER A 705 2.04 -16.02 26.93
CA SER A 705 3.47 -15.75 26.81
C SER A 705 4.29 -16.94 27.30
N SER A 706 5.14 -17.45 26.41
CA SER A 706 6.12 -18.48 26.68
C SER A 706 7.52 -17.87 26.71
N ARG A 707 8.34 -18.24 27.68
CA ARG A 707 9.64 -17.61 27.97
C ARG A 707 10.72 -18.66 28.21
N PHE A 708 11.87 -18.46 27.59
CA PHE A 708 13.06 -19.26 27.83
C PHE A 708 14.31 -18.39 27.74
N SER A 709 15.43 -18.91 28.22
CA SER A 709 16.74 -18.29 28.06
C SER A 709 17.77 -19.31 27.58
N PHE A 710 18.82 -18.83 26.92
CA PHE A 710 19.97 -19.63 26.46
C PHE A 710 21.25 -18.78 26.52
N ARG A 711 22.43 -19.40 26.44
CA ARG A 711 23.69 -18.64 26.30
C ARG A 711 24.10 -18.51 24.84
N MET A 712 24.51 -17.30 24.46
CA MET A 712 24.88 -16.97 23.09
C MET A 712 26.07 -17.81 22.59
N PHE A 713 25.97 -18.32 21.36
CA PHE A 713 26.99 -19.14 20.72
C PHE A 713 27.12 -18.82 19.23
N ILE A 714 28.13 -19.39 18.58
CA ILE A 714 28.35 -19.27 17.13
C ILE A 714 28.54 -20.65 16.51
N PHE A 715 28.17 -20.79 15.23
CA PHE A 715 28.49 -21.99 14.47
C PHE A 715 29.97 -21.95 14.04
N THR A 716 30.69 -23.08 14.17
CA THR A 716 32.12 -23.25 13.83
C THR A 716 32.48 -23.02 12.34
N ALA A 717 31.52 -22.62 11.50
CA ALA A 717 31.67 -22.38 10.06
C ALA A 717 31.98 -20.91 9.69
N ASN A 718 32.59 -20.12 10.59
CA ASN A 718 32.86 -18.68 10.42
C ASN A 718 31.62 -17.79 10.19
N SER A 719 30.43 -18.20 10.68
CA SER A 719 29.26 -17.31 10.69
C SER A 719 29.25 -16.47 11.98
N THR A 720 29.19 -15.15 11.84
CA THR A 720 28.95 -14.21 12.95
C THR A 720 27.47 -13.94 13.19
N LYS A 721 26.60 -14.60 12.41
CA LYS A 721 25.14 -14.46 12.43
C LYS A 721 24.49 -15.72 13.00
N LEU A 722 23.50 -15.52 13.86
CA LEU A 722 22.64 -16.56 14.40
C LEU A 722 21.16 -16.16 14.25
N TYR A 723 20.36 -17.04 13.67
CA TYR A 723 18.91 -16.91 13.56
C TYR A 723 18.26 -17.93 14.49
N LEU A 724 17.19 -17.55 15.15
CA LEU A 724 16.43 -18.36 16.09
C LEU A 724 15.04 -18.62 15.51
N HIS A 725 14.58 -19.85 15.64
CA HIS A 725 13.31 -20.34 15.11
C HIS A 725 12.56 -21.05 16.24
N CYS A 726 11.24 -20.89 16.32
CA CYS A 726 10.41 -21.68 17.23
C CYS A 726 9.10 -22.09 16.56
N ALA A 727 8.67 -23.33 16.79
CA ALA A 727 7.31 -23.77 16.56
C ALA A 727 6.51 -23.67 17.87
N ALA A 728 5.31 -23.10 17.81
CA ALA A 728 4.43 -22.95 18.96
C ALA A 728 2.97 -23.20 18.57
N HIS A 729 2.17 -23.68 19.52
CA HIS A 729 0.73 -23.88 19.37
C HIS A 729 -0.07 -23.28 20.54
N LEU A 730 -1.37 -23.14 20.34
CA LEU A 730 -2.30 -22.70 21.39
C LEU A 730 -2.90 -23.90 22.12
N CYS A 731 -2.84 -23.87 23.45
CA CYS A 731 -3.45 -24.85 24.33
C CYS A 731 -4.63 -24.26 25.08
N LEU A 732 -5.75 -24.99 25.14
CA LEU A 732 -6.96 -24.58 25.85
C LEU A 732 -6.85 -24.97 27.34
N LEU A 733 -6.92 -23.99 28.22
CA LEU A 733 -6.75 -24.19 29.68
C LEU A 733 -7.84 -25.05 30.31
N SER A 734 -9.02 -25.18 29.67
CA SER A 734 -10.14 -26.00 30.16
C SER A 734 -10.01 -27.49 29.81
N SER A 735 -9.14 -27.86 28.85
CA SER A 735 -8.97 -29.24 28.38
C SER A 735 -7.50 -29.68 28.45
N ASN A 736 -7.13 -30.38 29.54
CA ASN A 736 -5.82 -30.98 29.82
C ASN A 736 -4.68 -30.04 30.29
N ARG A 737 -3.58 -30.67 30.71
CA ARG A 737 -2.34 -30.00 31.17
C ARG A 737 -1.60 -29.42 29.96
N CYS A 738 -1.57 -28.10 29.84
CA CYS A 738 -0.82 -27.37 28.80
C CYS A 738 0.69 -27.31 29.03
N SER A 739 1.17 -27.77 30.19
CA SER A 739 2.59 -27.76 30.56
C SER A 739 3.07 -29.18 30.84
N THR A 740 4.19 -29.56 30.20
CA THR A 740 4.85 -30.85 30.36
C THR A 740 5.87 -30.80 31.50
N ASP A 741 5.90 -31.83 32.36
CA ASP A 741 6.87 -31.92 33.46
C ASP A 741 8.19 -32.53 32.97
N CYS A 742 9.17 -31.67 32.76
CA CYS A 742 10.50 -32.03 32.28
C CYS A 742 11.35 -32.79 33.33
N ASN A 743 10.89 -32.95 34.58
CA ASN A 743 11.62 -33.64 35.65
C ASN A 743 11.39 -35.17 35.69
N SER A 744 10.55 -35.71 34.82
CA SER A 744 10.25 -37.15 34.81
C SER A 744 11.20 -37.92 33.87
N GLY A 745 12.18 -38.60 34.47
CA GLY A 745 13.16 -39.47 33.79
C GLY A 745 12.60 -40.72 33.09
N HIS A 746 11.35 -40.68 32.65
CA HIS A 746 10.69 -41.71 31.85
C HIS A 746 10.01 -41.04 30.67
N GLN A 747 10.70 -40.95 29.53
CA GLN A 747 10.05 -40.73 28.25
C GLN A 747 9.11 -41.92 27.98
N ARG A 748 7.85 -41.80 28.42
CA ARG A 748 6.76 -42.57 27.84
C ARG A 748 6.69 -42.13 26.38
N ARG A 749 7.07 -43.03 25.47
CA ARG A 749 6.57 -42.99 24.09
C ARG A 749 5.05 -43.20 24.14
N GLU A 750 4.33 -42.15 24.51
CA GLU A 750 2.92 -42.06 24.18
C GLU A 750 2.86 -41.72 22.69
N ARG A 751 2.33 -42.66 21.93
CA ARG A 751 2.11 -42.53 20.49
C ARG A 751 1.11 -41.38 20.29
N ARG A 752 1.59 -40.16 20.05
CA ARG A 752 0.80 -39.07 19.46
C ARG A 752 0.51 -39.42 17.99
N SER A 753 -0.68 -39.03 17.52
CA SER A 753 -1.14 -39.29 16.15
C SER A 753 -0.20 -38.66 15.13
N LEU A 754 -0.08 -39.31 13.97
CA LEU A 754 0.78 -38.94 12.85
C LEU A 754 0.30 -37.68 12.07
N ASP A 755 -0.52 -36.83 12.69
CA ASP A 755 -1.31 -35.81 11.97
C ASP A 755 -0.83 -34.36 12.13
N PHE A 756 0.30 -34.11 12.82
CA PHE A 756 0.85 -32.75 12.96
C PHE A 756 2.14 -32.59 12.14
N TYR A 757 1.99 -32.41 10.83
CA TYR A 757 3.08 -32.00 9.91
C TYR A 757 2.80 -30.63 9.27
N ASP A 758 2.18 -29.71 10.02
CA ASP A 758 1.97 -28.33 9.55
C ASP A 758 2.06 -27.32 10.70
N SER A 759 3.19 -27.33 11.42
CA SER A 759 3.55 -26.25 12.35
C SER A 759 4.63 -25.41 11.69
N ALA A 760 4.32 -24.19 11.25
CA ALA A 760 5.42 -23.31 10.83
C ALA A 760 6.11 -22.72 12.03
N SER A 761 7.39 -22.48 11.82
CA SER A 761 8.27 -21.81 12.75
C SER A 761 8.22 -20.30 12.60
N ILE A 762 8.08 -19.59 13.71
CA ILE A 762 8.39 -18.16 13.79
C ILE A 762 9.91 -17.99 13.89
N SER A 763 10.48 -17.11 13.06
CA SER A 763 11.93 -16.86 12.96
C SER A 763 12.29 -15.46 13.46
N MET A 764 13.45 -15.30 14.08
CA MET A 764 14.05 -14.02 14.45
C MET A 764 15.57 -14.01 14.24
N GLY A 765 16.13 -12.88 13.85
CA GLY A 765 17.58 -12.69 13.67
C GLY A 765 17.89 -11.60 12.63
N PRO A 766 19.17 -11.34 12.33
CA PRO A 766 20.34 -11.99 12.91
C PRO A 766 20.70 -11.45 14.30
N LEU A 767 21.03 -12.37 15.21
CA LEU A 767 21.80 -12.10 16.43
C LEU A 767 23.29 -12.10 16.04
N MET A 768 23.99 -11.02 16.36
CA MET A 768 25.37 -10.78 15.95
C MET A 768 26.32 -10.94 17.14
N LEU A 769 27.52 -11.47 16.89
CA LEU A 769 28.56 -11.48 17.91
C LEU A 769 29.19 -10.08 18.07
N SER A 770 29.22 -9.56 19.29
CA SER A 770 29.93 -8.31 19.64
C SER A 770 31.45 -8.49 19.55
N GLU A 771 32.15 -7.65 18.77
CA GLU A 771 33.63 -7.61 18.73
C GLU A 771 34.19 -6.95 20.00
N GLY A 772 34.05 -7.64 21.13
CA GLY A 772 34.67 -7.31 22.42
C GLY A 772 36.12 -7.82 22.49
N ASN A 773 36.99 -7.00 23.08
CA ASN A 773 38.45 -7.13 23.17
C ASN A 773 38.94 -8.52 23.67
N THR A 774 39.17 -9.47 22.76
CA THR A 774 39.85 -10.74 23.06
C THR A 774 40.93 -11.03 22.01
N ASP A 775 42.10 -11.42 22.52
CA ASP A 775 43.33 -11.71 21.80
C ASP A 775 43.14 -12.55 20.53
N LYS A 776 43.97 -12.26 19.51
CA LYS A 776 44.15 -13.02 18.28
C LYS A 776 44.08 -14.55 18.53
N TRP A 777 42.94 -15.15 18.21
CA TRP A 777 42.86 -16.58 18.00
C TRP A 777 43.23 -16.87 16.54
N VAL A 778 44.42 -17.45 16.35
CA VAL A 778 44.80 -18.13 15.12
C VAL A 778 44.28 -19.57 15.25
N PRO A 779 43.35 -20.05 14.42
CA PRO A 779 43.01 -21.46 14.39
C PRO A 779 44.15 -22.22 13.73
N ASP A 780 44.71 -23.20 14.44
CA ASP A 780 45.59 -24.20 13.85
C ASP A 780 44.89 -24.88 12.67
N GLN A 781 45.61 -25.01 11.56
CA GLN A 781 45.14 -25.76 10.40
C GLN A 781 44.89 -27.22 10.79
N VAL A 782 43.63 -27.56 11.03
CA VAL A 782 43.18 -28.94 10.99
C VAL A 782 43.21 -29.36 9.53
N LYS A 783 44.13 -30.26 9.18
CA LYS A 783 44.14 -30.97 7.91
C LYS A 783 42.77 -31.62 7.72
N VAL A 784 42.00 -31.10 6.77
CA VAL A 784 40.85 -31.80 6.21
C VAL A 784 41.38 -33.10 5.61
N SER A 785 40.95 -34.24 6.15
CA SER A 785 41.21 -35.53 5.50
C SER A 785 40.48 -35.55 4.18
N GLU A 786 41.22 -35.72 3.09
CA GLU A 786 40.68 -36.09 1.79
C GLU A 786 39.86 -37.38 1.93
N ALA A 787 38.55 -37.25 1.87
CA ALA A 787 37.63 -38.36 1.62
C ALA A 787 36.34 -37.83 0.95
N SER A 788 36.49 -37.26 -0.24
CA SER A 788 35.39 -36.99 -1.15
C SER A 788 35.78 -37.41 -2.55
N CYS A 789 35.53 -38.69 -2.91
CA CYS A 789 35.34 -39.09 -4.31
C CYS A 789 34.88 -40.55 -4.51
N LEU A 790 33.87 -41.04 -3.78
CA LEU A 790 33.24 -42.33 -4.11
C LEU A 790 31.73 -42.33 -3.80
N CYS A 791 30.97 -41.37 -4.35
CA CYS A 791 29.51 -41.51 -4.49
C CYS A 791 28.91 -40.85 -5.75
N ALA A 792 29.72 -40.27 -6.63
CA ALA A 792 29.27 -39.76 -7.93
C ALA A 792 29.35 -40.80 -9.07
N SER A 793 29.82 -42.02 -8.79
CA SER A 793 30.04 -43.07 -9.81
C SER A 793 28.94 -44.14 -9.86
N LEU A 794 27.87 -44.01 -9.08
CA LEU A 794 26.78 -45.02 -9.00
C LEU A 794 25.44 -44.58 -9.59
N MET A 795 25.32 -43.34 -10.08
CA MET A 795 24.12 -42.83 -10.77
C MET A 795 24.21 -42.85 -12.31
N LEU A 796 25.24 -43.49 -12.88
CA LEU A 796 25.41 -43.67 -14.33
C LEU A 796 25.13 -45.10 -14.84
N LEU A 797 24.58 -45.98 -13.99
CA LEU A 797 24.25 -47.38 -14.36
C LEU A 797 22.74 -47.71 -14.35
N PHE A 798 21.85 -46.74 -14.13
CA PHE A 798 20.39 -46.96 -14.12
C PHE A 798 19.62 -46.32 -15.30
N ILE A 799 20.31 -45.96 -16.39
CA ILE A 799 19.67 -45.36 -17.58
C ILE A 799 19.39 -46.34 -18.75
N PRO A 800 19.94 -47.58 -18.86
CA PRO A 800 19.54 -48.47 -19.95
C PRO A 800 18.49 -49.55 -19.57
N LEU A 801 17.71 -49.38 -18.49
CA LEU A 801 16.68 -50.36 -18.09
C LEU A 801 15.21 -49.94 -18.31
N MET A 802 14.95 -48.73 -18.82
CA MET A 802 13.58 -48.26 -19.12
C MET A 802 13.25 -48.16 -20.62
N SER A 803 14.10 -48.71 -21.50
CA SER A 803 13.88 -48.76 -22.95
C SER A 803 13.45 -50.12 -23.50
N VAL A 804 13.01 -51.07 -22.65
CA VAL A 804 12.55 -52.41 -23.07
C VAL A 804 11.10 -52.74 -22.63
N LEU A 805 10.29 -51.76 -22.23
CA LEU A 805 8.90 -52.02 -21.80
C LEU A 805 7.82 -51.18 -22.50
N THR A 806 8.07 -50.78 -23.74
CA THR A 806 7.02 -50.33 -24.68
C THR A 806 7.20 -51.00 -26.04
N LEU A 807 6.95 -52.30 -26.08
CA LEU A 807 6.65 -53.08 -27.28
C LEU A 807 5.80 -54.28 -26.84
N PHE A 808 4.56 -54.00 -26.46
CA PHE A 808 3.34 -54.81 -26.66
C PHE A 808 2.12 -53.94 -26.40
#